data_AF-A0A256K4G5-F1
#
_entry.id   AF-A0A256K4G5-F1
#
_cell.length_a   1.000
_cell.length_b   1.000
_cell.length_c   1.000
_cell.angle_alpha   90.00
_cell.angle_beta   90.00
_cell.angle_gamma   90.00
#
_symmetry.space_group_name_H-M   'P 1'
#
loop_
_entity.id
_entity.type
_entity.pdbx_description
1 polymer ?
#
loop_
_entity_poly.entity_id
_entity_poly.type
_entity_poly.pdbx_seq_one_letter_code
_entity_poly.pdbx_strand_id
1 'polypeptide(L)'
;MSDRKEFRDLATPEAAREAIESLDLSPTPETVSLADARGRVLAERVDAAIDVPGFDRASMDGYAVRARETFGADEADPAELDLVGAVHAGAAPDVTVEPGTCAEISTGAVMPDGADAVVMVERTDELGSGGDGVDDDGPSRIAVRTSVAPGDHVMTAGTDIAAGARALGPGTRLTPREIGLLSALGVDEVPVEGRPRVGIVSTGDELVRPGEALNPDRGEIYDVNSTTIAAGVEEAGGEPVLYPHAGDDYDEMERLLRRAADECDLVLSSGSTSASAVDVIYRVIEARGELLLHGVAVKPGKPMLIGRLDRGGSDGGDGDGDEGVGEDAARNDASVGESAYVGLPGYPVSALTIFRTFVAPAIRDAAGQPEPATATVEGRMGVSERYSEGRLRLMPVGLLDLDDDAPPLVYPVDKGSGATTSLVEADGVVAVDPDTEVLDAGEAVEVQLFSPDVRPPTLLGVGEDDPALNRLLDRLANPRYLAVGSREGHRRLRDGVPDVAVTAGPTDREVGAEALGGWTREWGLVVPDGNPEAVTGIADLVDRDLRFRNRPTVSGLRRSLDTALDDLADERDADRRDLAERIDGYERTAKAFESPARAVVAGDADAGLGLRETAERLGCAFVPLGEQSVVVRAAPDRAGREPVAALAAALDGDGGRGGINAILADLPGYSRNSRNDP
;
A
#
# COMPACT_ATOMS: atom_id res chain seq x y z
N MET A 1 -36.07 -30.17 0.39
CA MET A 1 -36.28 -28.77 0.81
C MET A 1 -34.89 -28.22 1.04
N SER A 2 -34.43 -27.25 0.24
CA SER A 2 -33.09 -26.67 0.44
C SER A 2 -33.12 -25.84 1.71
N ASP A 3 -32.34 -26.21 2.72
CA ASP A 3 -32.06 -25.40 3.90
C ASP A 3 -31.20 -24.18 3.52
N ARG A 4 -31.76 -23.27 2.71
CA ARG A 4 -31.20 -21.94 2.50
C ARG A 4 -31.55 -21.13 3.75
N LYS A 5 -30.59 -20.94 4.66
CA LYS A 5 -30.62 -19.84 5.64
C LYS A 5 -30.51 -18.54 4.83
N GLU A 6 -31.63 -18.02 4.33
CA GLU A 6 -31.66 -16.65 3.79
C GLU A 6 -31.25 -15.68 4.90
N PHE A 7 -30.44 -14.67 4.56
CA PHE A 7 -30.06 -13.54 5.44
C PHE A 7 -31.32 -12.81 5.93
N ARG A 8 -31.96 -13.29 7.00
CA ARG A 8 -33.25 -12.74 7.45
C ARG A 8 -33.10 -11.45 8.24
N ASP A 9 -31.97 -11.24 8.94
CA ASP A 9 -31.59 -9.99 9.60
C ASP A 9 -30.09 -9.75 9.38
N LEU A 10 -29.72 -8.65 8.70
CA LEU A 10 -28.32 -8.23 8.56
C LEU A 10 -27.91 -7.43 9.79
N ALA A 11 -26.71 -7.68 10.31
CA ALA A 11 -26.16 -6.87 11.39
C ALA A 11 -25.81 -5.45 10.92
N THR A 12 -25.90 -4.48 11.82
CA THR A 12 -25.43 -3.12 11.54
C THR A 12 -23.89 -3.10 11.46
N PRO A 13 -23.29 -2.14 10.74
CA PRO A 13 -21.85 -1.92 10.78
C PRO A 13 -21.29 -1.75 12.21
N GLU A 14 -22.06 -1.13 13.10
CA GLU A 14 -21.67 -0.94 14.51
C GLU A 14 -21.59 -2.28 15.25
N ALA A 15 -22.60 -3.14 15.11
CA ALA A 15 -22.59 -4.47 15.71
C ALA A 15 -21.43 -5.34 15.18
N ALA A 16 -21.04 -5.15 13.91
CA ALA A 16 -19.87 -5.82 13.34
C ALA A 16 -18.55 -5.35 13.96
N ARG A 17 -18.40 -4.04 14.26
CA ARG A 17 -17.23 -3.52 14.99
C ARG A 17 -17.19 -4.08 16.41
N GLU A 18 -18.29 -4.00 17.15
CA GLU A 18 -18.39 -4.55 18.51
C GLU A 18 -18.05 -6.04 18.56
N ALA A 19 -18.51 -6.83 17.58
CA ALA A 19 -18.21 -8.25 17.51
C ALA A 19 -16.71 -8.52 17.27
N ILE A 20 -16.04 -7.73 16.41
CA ILE A 20 -14.60 -7.86 16.16
C ILE A 20 -13.78 -7.39 17.37
N GLU A 21 -14.16 -6.28 18.01
CA GLU A 21 -13.53 -5.78 19.24
C GLU A 21 -13.65 -6.78 20.40
N SER A 22 -14.64 -7.68 20.36
CA SER A 22 -14.79 -8.77 21.34
C SER A 22 -13.87 -9.97 21.10
N LEU A 23 -13.11 -10.00 20.01
CA LEU A 23 -12.18 -11.08 19.69
C LEU A 23 -10.83 -10.83 20.38
N ASP A 24 -10.25 -11.86 20.98
CA ASP A 24 -8.90 -11.76 21.53
C ASP A 24 -7.86 -11.94 20.43
N LEU A 25 -7.17 -10.84 20.13
CA LEU A 25 -6.10 -10.76 19.14
C LEU A 25 -4.73 -10.54 19.80
N SER A 26 -4.68 -10.58 21.13
CA SER A 26 -3.50 -10.21 21.91
C SER A 26 -2.35 -11.16 21.61
N PRO A 27 -1.25 -10.70 20.98
CA PRO A 27 -0.15 -11.57 20.67
C PRO A 27 0.65 -11.91 21.92
N THR A 28 1.32 -13.05 21.91
CA THR A 28 2.26 -13.39 22.99
C THR A 28 3.47 -12.44 22.93
N PRO A 29 3.89 -11.81 24.05
CA PRO A 29 5.09 -10.98 24.09
C PRO A 29 6.34 -11.73 23.60
N GLU A 30 7.25 -11.01 22.96
CA GLU A 30 8.50 -11.56 22.46
C GLU A 30 9.70 -10.68 22.86
N THR A 31 10.90 -11.25 22.81
CA THR A 31 12.15 -10.50 23.02
C THR A 31 12.82 -10.28 21.69
N VAL A 32 13.16 -9.03 21.39
CA VAL A 32 13.81 -8.65 20.14
C VAL A 32 15.12 -7.92 20.40
N SER A 33 16.04 -8.00 19.44
CA SER A 33 17.26 -7.20 19.48
C SER A 33 16.93 -5.70 19.46
N LEU A 34 17.79 -4.87 20.05
CA LEU A 34 17.61 -3.42 20.03
C LEU A 34 17.60 -2.86 18.60
N ALA A 35 18.25 -3.53 17.64
CA ALA A 35 18.24 -3.17 16.22
C ALA A 35 16.85 -3.34 15.58
N ASP A 36 16.10 -4.35 16.02
CA ASP A 36 14.76 -4.68 15.52
C ASP A 36 13.62 -4.07 16.36
N ALA A 37 13.98 -3.35 17.43
CA ALA A 37 13.04 -2.79 18.40
C ALA A 37 12.30 -1.53 17.91
N ARG A 38 12.75 -0.89 16.82
CA ARG A 38 12.15 0.37 16.33
C ARG A 38 10.68 0.19 15.96
N GLY A 39 9.83 1.01 16.57
CA GLY A 39 8.38 1.00 16.34
C GLY A 39 7.62 -0.08 17.12
N ARG A 40 8.31 -0.96 17.85
CA ARG A 40 7.71 -1.92 18.76
C ARG A 40 7.22 -1.24 20.05
N VAL A 41 6.33 -1.90 20.77
CA VAL A 41 5.80 -1.44 22.05
C VAL A 41 6.42 -2.30 23.15
N LEU A 42 6.92 -1.68 24.21
CA LEU A 42 7.57 -2.38 25.32
C LEU A 42 6.52 -3.16 26.14
N ALA A 43 6.71 -4.47 26.32
CA ALA A 43 5.77 -5.32 27.06
C ALA A 43 5.98 -5.23 28.59
N GLU A 44 7.22 -4.99 29.01
CA GLU A 44 7.59 -4.97 30.44
C GLU A 44 8.32 -3.69 30.81
N ARG A 45 8.41 -3.39 32.11
CA ARG A 45 9.19 -2.24 32.58
C ARG A 45 10.69 -2.52 32.45
N VAL A 46 11.45 -1.55 31.96
CA VAL A 46 12.91 -1.56 32.00
C VAL A 46 13.39 -0.60 33.08
N ASP A 47 14.13 -1.13 34.05
CA ASP A 47 14.80 -0.38 35.10
C ASP A 47 16.30 -0.27 34.76
N ALA A 48 16.94 0.84 35.15
CA ALA A 48 18.36 1.06 34.89
C ALA A 48 19.22 0.10 35.73
N ALA A 49 20.01 -0.77 35.07
CA ALA A 49 20.91 -1.69 35.77
C ALA A 49 22.23 -1.03 36.21
N ILE A 50 22.59 0.08 35.55
CA ILE A 50 23.83 0.82 35.76
C ILE A 50 23.53 2.31 35.95
N ASP A 51 24.50 2.99 36.54
CA ASP A 51 24.57 4.45 36.51
C ASP A 51 24.99 4.93 35.12
N VAL A 52 24.39 6.02 34.65
CA VAL A 52 24.76 6.71 33.41
C VAL A 52 25.14 8.17 33.75
N PRO A 53 26.41 8.56 33.55
CA PRO A 53 27.57 7.71 33.31
C PRO A 53 27.84 6.77 34.51
N GLY A 54 28.57 5.67 34.29
CA GLY A 54 28.88 4.68 35.33
C GLY A 54 30.06 5.06 36.26
N PHE A 55 30.61 6.26 36.09
CA PHE A 55 31.77 6.78 36.80
C PHE A 55 31.76 8.31 36.76
N ASP A 56 32.50 8.94 37.67
CA ASP A 56 32.70 10.38 37.69
C ASP A 56 33.60 10.78 36.51
N ARG A 57 33.13 11.71 35.68
CA ARG A 57 33.85 12.13 34.46
C ARG A 57 33.97 13.64 34.32
N ALA A 58 35.03 14.08 33.64
CA ALA A 58 35.21 15.48 33.29
C ALA A 58 34.12 15.93 32.29
N SER A 59 33.55 17.12 32.52
CA SER A 59 32.57 17.73 31.61
C SER A 59 33.16 18.73 30.61
N MET A 60 34.45 19.05 30.77
CA MET A 60 35.22 20.00 29.96
C MET A 60 36.66 19.48 29.82
N ASP A 61 37.38 19.96 28.80
CA ASP A 61 38.83 19.76 28.65
C ASP A 61 39.59 20.71 29.60
N GLY A 62 40.66 20.21 30.22
CA GLY A 62 41.50 21.03 31.10
C GLY A 62 42.33 20.20 32.06
N TYR A 63 42.34 20.58 33.34
CA TYR A 63 43.18 19.93 34.35
C TYR A 63 42.34 19.47 35.54
N ALA A 64 42.40 18.16 35.83
CA ALA A 64 41.86 17.54 37.02
C ALA A 64 42.72 17.95 38.23
N VAL A 65 42.08 18.57 39.21
CA VAL A 65 42.73 19.15 40.38
C VAL A 65 42.02 18.74 41.66
N ARG A 66 42.71 18.98 42.77
CA ARG A 66 42.09 19.11 44.08
C ARG A 66 41.60 20.54 44.22
N ALA A 67 40.30 20.77 44.21
CA ALA A 67 39.66 22.08 44.25
C ALA A 67 40.27 23.02 45.30
N ARG A 68 40.55 22.48 46.49
CA ARG A 68 41.17 23.21 47.61
C ARG A 68 42.53 23.85 47.29
N GLU A 69 43.29 23.29 46.36
CA GLU A 69 44.61 23.80 45.96
C GLU A 69 44.47 25.01 45.02
N THR A 70 43.28 25.23 44.46
CA THR A 70 42.95 26.40 43.64
C THR A 70 42.35 27.55 44.46
N PHE A 71 42.09 27.36 45.75
CA PHE A 71 41.39 28.35 46.57
C PHE A 71 42.20 29.63 46.72
N GLY A 72 41.63 30.74 46.24
CA GLY A 72 42.29 32.04 46.25
C GLY A 72 43.10 32.33 44.98
N ALA A 73 43.19 31.36 44.05
CA ALA A 73 43.83 31.58 42.76
C ALA A 73 43.00 32.53 41.89
N ASP A 74 43.66 33.51 41.29
CA ASP A 74 43.09 34.45 40.32
C ASP A 74 44.09 34.81 39.20
N GLU A 75 43.70 35.74 38.32
CA GLU A 75 44.53 36.18 37.19
C GLU A 75 45.86 36.84 37.63
N ALA A 76 45.91 37.45 38.81
CA ALA A 76 47.08 38.13 39.34
C ALA A 76 47.96 37.22 40.19
N ASP A 77 47.36 36.27 40.92
CA ASP A 77 48.04 35.30 41.80
C ASP A 77 47.57 33.87 41.47
N PRO A 78 48.12 33.22 40.42
CA PRO A 78 47.71 31.88 40.02
C PRO A 78 48.28 30.80 40.96
N ALA A 79 47.53 29.71 41.14
CA ALA A 79 48.04 28.52 41.80
C ALA A 79 48.88 27.69 40.82
N GLU A 80 50.14 27.42 41.14
CA GLU A 80 51.01 26.56 40.33
C GLU A 80 50.92 25.11 40.82
N LEU A 81 50.59 24.18 39.92
CA LEU A 81 50.48 22.74 40.20
C LEU A 81 51.41 21.94 39.29
N ASP A 82 52.03 20.89 39.81
CA ASP A 82 52.89 19.99 39.01
C ASP A 82 52.04 19.07 38.13
N LEU A 83 52.35 19.00 36.83
CA LEU A 83 51.66 18.12 35.89
C LEU A 83 52.20 16.70 36.03
N VAL A 84 51.37 15.77 36.55
CA VAL A 84 51.80 14.39 36.84
C VAL A 84 51.39 13.37 35.78
N GLY A 85 50.64 13.79 34.76
CA GLY A 85 50.28 13.00 33.58
C GLY A 85 48.97 13.45 32.97
N ALA A 86 48.39 12.60 32.12
CA ALA A 86 47.18 12.90 31.37
C ALA A 86 46.19 11.73 31.40
N VAL A 87 44.89 12.03 31.48
CA VAL A 87 43.81 11.05 31.39
C VAL A 87 42.94 11.38 30.19
N HIS A 88 42.89 10.45 29.23
CA HIS A 88 42.08 10.59 28.02
C HIS A 88 40.79 9.77 28.10
N ALA A 89 39.76 10.23 27.37
CA ALA A 89 38.51 9.50 27.23
C ALA A 89 38.75 8.07 26.72
N GLY A 90 38.16 7.08 27.42
CA GLY A 90 38.32 5.66 27.13
C GLY A 90 39.55 4.98 27.75
N ALA A 91 40.44 5.73 28.41
CA ALA A 91 41.54 5.18 29.20
C ALA A 91 41.20 5.12 30.70
N ALA A 92 41.70 4.09 31.38
CA ALA A 92 41.69 4.07 32.84
C ALA A 92 42.79 5.02 33.36
N PRO A 93 42.52 5.82 34.41
CA PRO A 93 43.55 6.66 35.01
C PRO A 93 44.71 5.82 35.54
N ASP A 94 45.94 6.14 35.15
CA ASP A 94 47.19 5.57 35.68
C ASP A 94 47.92 6.54 36.61
N VAL A 95 47.36 7.74 36.80
CA VAL A 95 47.87 8.80 37.66
C VAL A 95 46.92 9.10 38.82
N THR A 96 47.50 9.57 39.93
CA THR A 96 46.77 10.02 41.13
C THR A 96 47.13 11.48 41.39
N VAL A 97 46.12 12.31 41.64
CA VAL A 97 46.32 13.74 41.95
C VAL A 97 46.59 13.90 43.46
N GLU A 98 47.86 14.06 43.78
CA GLU A 98 48.36 14.34 45.13
C GLU A 98 48.27 15.84 45.46
N PRO A 99 48.45 16.28 46.73
CA PRO A 99 48.52 17.71 47.03
C PRO A 99 49.61 18.42 46.21
N GLY A 100 49.27 19.57 45.61
CA GLY A 100 50.19 20.35 44.77
C GLY A 100 50.37 19.85 43.33
N THR A 101 49.64 18.81 42.91
CA THR A 101 49.71 18.27 41.55
C THR A 101 48.39 18.40 40.80
N CYS A 102 48.44 18.26 39.47
CA CYS A 102 47.29 18.17 38.59
C CYS A 102 47.54 17.14 37.46
N ALA A 103 46.47 16.64 36.86
CA ALA A 103 46.54 15.81 35.66
C ALA A 103 45.77 16.49 34.53
N GLU A 104 46.33 16.52 33.33
CA GLU A 104 45.58 16.92 32.14
C GLU A 104 44.43 15.94 31.93
N ILE A 105 43.25 16.43 31.58
CA ILE A 105 42.06 15.60 31.41
C ILE A 105 41.23 16.08 30.23
N SER A 106 40.80 15.14 29.40
CA SER A 106 39.85 15.43 28.32
C SER A 106 38.40 15.19 28.74
N THR A 107 37.48 15.85 28.05
CA THR A 107 36.04 15.75 28.26
C THR A 107 35.59 14.29 28.13
N GLY A 108 34.86 13.82 29.13
CA GLY A 108 34.37 12.45 29.21
C GLY A 108 35.38 11.43 29.76
N ALA A 109 36.62 11.83 30.05
CA ALA A 109 37.59 10.98 30.74
C ALA A 109 37.21 10.76 32.21
N VAL A 110 37.61 9.61 32.74
CA VAL A 110 37.38 9.22 34.14
C VAL A 110 38.18 10.15 35.06
N MET A 111 37.57 10.64 36.14
CA MET A 111 38.29 11.44 37.13
C MET A 111 39.40 10.60 37.79
N PRO A 112 40.67 11.06 37.80
CA PRO A 112 41.75 10.35 38.49
C PRO A 112 41.57 10.41 40.00
N ASP A 113 42.05 9.37 40.70
CA ASP A 113 42.01 9.32 42.15
C ASP A 113 42.65 10.57 42.77
N GLY A 114 42.00 11.12 43.79
CA GLY A 114 42.46 12.31 44.50
C GLY A 114 41.95 13.63 43.93
N ALA A 115 41.52 13.71 42.66
CA ALA A 115 40.89 14.89 42.09
C ALA A 115 39.40 14.98 42.45
N ASP A 116 38.90 16.20 42.62
CA ASP A 116 37.48 16.48 42.92
C ASP A 116 36.88 17.63 42.11
N ALA A 117 37.65 18.25 41.21
CA ALA A 117 37.18 19.27 40.26
C ALA A 117 38.04 19.30 38.99
N VAL A 118 37.53 19.93 37.93
CA VAL A 118 38.28 20.19 36.70
C VAL A 118 38.34 21.70 36.45
N VAL A 119 39.52 22.23 36.16
CA VAL A 119 39.68 23.62 35.68
C VAL A 119 39.77 23.59 34.16
N MET A 120 38.92 24.35 33.47
CA MET A 120 38.93 24.44 32.01
C MET A 120 40.27 24.97 31.50
N VAL A 121 40.73 24.45 30.35
CA VAL A 121 42.03 24.82 29.74
C VAL A 121 42.18 26.33 29.51
N GLU A 122 41.09 27.05 29.21
CA GLU A 122 41.09 28.50 28.98
C GLU A 122 41.40 29.30 30.26
N ARG A 123 41.42 28.65 31.43
CA ARG A 123 41.72 29.24 32.74
C ARG A 123 43.05 28.79 33.30
N THR A 124 43.90 28.21 32.45
CA THR A 124 45.22 27.70 32.82
C THR A 124 46.28 28.12 31.81
N ASP A 125 47.52 28.30 32.27
CA ASP A 125 48.68 28.44 31.40
C ASP A 125 49.68 27.31 31.66
N GLU A 126 50.23 26.74 30.59
CA GLU A 126 51.34 25.80 30.69
C GLU A 126 52.65 26.53 31.01
N LEU A 127 53.35 26.07 32.04
CA LEU A 127 54.67 26.57 32.44
C LEU A 127 55.75 25.55 32.08
N GLY A 128 56.58 25.89 31.09
CA GLY A 128 57.70 25.05 30.62
C GLY A 128 59.03 25.26 31.36
N SER A 129 59.84 24.20 31.41
CA SER A 129 61.26 24.26 31.80
C SER A 129 62.06 24.98 30.72
N GLY A 130 62.30 26.28 30.90
CA GLY A 130 63.20 27.03 30.02
C GLY A 130 64.63 26.49 30.07
N GLY A 131 65.07 25.84 29.00
CA GLY A 131 66.47 25.49 28.75
C GLY A 131 66.70 24.96 27.35
N ASP A 132 67.37 25.76 26.50
CA ASP A 132 67.80 25.38 25.16
C ASP A 132 68.52 24.02 25.12
N GLY A 133 67.94 23.05 24.43
CA GLY A 133 68.66 21.88 23.93
C GLY A 133 67.96 20.54 24.12
N VAL A 134 67.34 20.07 23.02
CA VAL A 134 67.15 18.66 22.65
C VAL A 134 66.73 17.74 23.79
N ASP A 135 65.45 17.79 24.15
CA ASP A 135 64.53 16.66 24.33
C ASP A 135 63.17 17.27 24.75
N ASP A 136 62.18 17.16 23.87
CA ASP A 136 60.84 17.76 23.97
C ASP A 136 59.95 16.92 24.90
N ASP A 137 60.24 16.95 26.20
CA ASP A 137 59.31 16.52 27.25
C ASP A 137 58.46 17.74 27.64
N GLY A 138 57.13 17.64 27.55
CA GLY A 138 56.16 18.74 27.66
C GLY A 138 56.16 19.58 28.96
N PRO A 139 55.13 20.41 29.21
CA PRO A 139 55.10 21.28 30.39
C PRO A 139 55.19 20.49 31.69
N SER A 140 55.99 20.98 32.65
CA SER A 140 56.15 20.33 33.95
C SER A 140 55.18 20.88 35.01
N ARG A 141 54.64 22.09 34.80
CA ARG A 141 53.75 22.78 35.74
C ARG A 141 52.65 23.55 35.02
N ILE A 142 51.50 23.71 35.68
CA ILE A 142 50.32 24.40 35.19
C ILE A 142 49.97 25.53 36.15
N ALA A 143 49.81 26.74 35.63
CA ALA A 143 49.31 27.89 36.38
C ALA A 143 47.78 27.96 36.27
N VAL A 144 47.08 27.72 37.37
CA VAL A 144 45.62 27.82 37.47
C VAL A 144 45.23 29.24 37.87
N ARG A 145 44.46 29.92 37.02
CA ARG A 145 44.08 31.34 37.18
C ARG A 145 42.68 31.57 37.75
N THR A 146 42.01 30.51 38.18
CA THR A 146 40.67 30.60 38.77
C THR A 146 40.53 29.58 39.89
N SER A 147 39.78 29.94 40.92
CA SER A 147 39.33 28.97 41.92
C SER A 147 38.16 28.15 41.37
N VAL A 148 38.12 26.86 41.70
CA VAL A 148 36.98 25.96 41.46
C VAL A 148 36.54 25.32 42.78
N ALA A 149 35.25 25.01 42.92
CA ALA A 149 34.70 24.27 44.06
C ALA A 149 34.71 22.76 43.80
N PRO A 150 34.71 21.91 44.86
CA PRO A 150 34.53 20.47 44.69
C PRO A 150 33.25 20.15 43.89
N GLY A 151 33.37 19.32 42.86
CA GLY A 151 32.30 18.96 41.92
C GLY A 151 32.20 19.86 40.69
N ASP A 152 32.89 21.00 40.66
CA ASP A 152 32.87 21.88 39.48
C ASP A 152 33.44 21.16 38.27
N HIS A 153 32.68 21.23 37.18
CA HIS A 153 33.00 20.61 35.90
C HIS A 153 33.16 19.07 35.96
N VAL A 154 32.64 18.42 37.01
CA VAL A 154 32.55 16.96 37.14
C VAL A 154 31.11 16.52 36.97
N MET A 155 30.86 15.56 36.08
CA MET A 155 29.59 14.86 36.00
C MET A 155 29.71 13.56 36.80
N THR A 156 29.03 13.50 37.95
CA THR A 156 29.08 12.32 38.84
C THR A 156 28.39 11.12 38.21
N ALA A 157 28.77 9.92 38.66
CA ALA A 157 28.08 8.70 38.27
C ALA A 157 26.56 8.81 38.54
N GLY A 158 25.75 8.36 37.58
CA GLY A 158 24.29 8.29 37.72
C GLY A 158 23.55 9.62 37.61
N THR A 159 24.24 10.71 37.23
CA THR A 159 23.65 12.05 37.13
C THR A 159 22.59 12.16 36.03
N ASP A 160 22.73 11.41 34.94
CA ASP A 160 21.69 11.31 33.92
C ASP A 160 20.62 10.31 34.38
N ILE A 161 21.06 9.07 34.66
CA ILE A 161 20.19 7.99 35.14
C ILE A 161 20.92 7.18 36.21
N ALA A 162 20.31 7.10 37.39
CA ALA A 162 20.83 6.30 38.48
C ALA A 162 20.40 4.83 38.38
N ALA A 163 21.28 3.91 38.77
CA ALA A 163 20.95 2.50 38.88
C ALA A 163 19.73 2.28 39.80
N GLY A 164 18.81 1.42 39.38
CA GLY A 164 17.54 1.14 40.03
C GLY A 164 16.42 2.15 39.73
N ALA A 165 16.70 3.23 39.01
CA ALA A 165 15.66 4.13 38.52
C ALA A 165 14.81 3.46 37.43
N ARG A 166 13.54 3.83 37.38
CA ARG A 166 12.64 3.42 36.29
C ARG A 166 13.02 4.16 35.01
N ALA A 167 13.50 3.44 33.99
CA ALA A 167 13.89 4.03 32.71
C ALA A 167 12.68 4.14 31.76
N LEU A 168 12.04 3.01 31.43
CA LEU A 168 10.89 2.95 30.52
C LEU A 168 9.79 2.05 31.08
N GLY A 169 8.52 2.40 30.80
CA GLY A 169 7.36 1.64 31.25
C GLY A 169 6.75 0.76 30.14
N PRO A 170 5.97 -0.28 30.50
CA PRO A 170 5.20 -1.04 29.52
C PRO A 170 4.22 -0.12 28.77
N GLY A 171 3.91 -0.46 27.53
CA GLY A 171 3.13 0.37 26.61
C GLY A 171 3.93 1.51 25.95
N THR A 172 5.22 1.65 26.26
CA THR A 172 6.06 2.67 25.61
C THR A 172 6.43 2.23 24.20
N ARG A 173 6.09 3.05 23.20
CA ARG A 173 6.56 2.88 21.82
C ARG A 173 8.03 3.26 21.70
N LEU A 174 8.84 2.35 21.16
CA LEU A 174 10.27 2.54 20.99
C LEU A 174 10.57 3.37 19.74
N THR A 175 10.93 4.64 19.94
CA THR A 175 11.43 5.54 18.89
C THR A 175 12.96 5.64 18.96
N PRO A 176 13.64 6.38 18.07
CA PRO A 176 15.10 6.57 18.18
C PRO A 176 15.56 7.11 19.55
N ARG A 177 14.68 7.82 20.28
CA ARG A 177 14.98 8.37 21.61
C ARG A 177 15.06 7.27 22.68
N GLU A 178 14.03 6.43 22.76
CA GLU A 178 13.98 5.32 23.72
C GLU A 178 15.05 4.27 23.40
N ILE A 179 15.32 4.03 22.12
CA ILE A 179 16.42 3.14 21.68
C ILE A 179 17.78 3.68 22.13
N GLY A 180 18.02 4.99 21.99
CA GLY A 180 19.26 5.62 22.46
C GLY A 180 19.44 5.49 23.97
N LEU A 181 18.36 5.63 24.73
CA LEU A 181 18.34 5.40 26.17
C LEU A 181 18.67 3.93 26.52
N LEU A 182 18.00 2.96 25.90
CA LEU A 182 18.25 1.53 26.13
C LEU A 182 19.71 1.16 25.78
N SER A 183 20.24 1.72 24.69
CA SER A 183 21.65 1.57 24.33
C SER A 183 22.58 2.17 25.38
N ALA A 184 22.27 3.34 25.94
CA ALA A 184 23.07 3.96 27.01
C ALA A 184 23.07 3.15 28.30
N LEU A 185 21.99 2.39 28.56
CA LEU A 185 21.88 1.45 29.68
C LEU A 185 22.56 0.10 29.40
N GLY A 186 23.12 -0.12 28.21
CA GLY A 186 23.75 -1.37 27.80
C GLY A 186 22.77 -2.50 27.51
N VAL A 187 21.50 -2.18 27.21
CA VAL A 187 20.48 -3.16 26.84
C VAL A 187 20.66 -3.55 25.37
N ASP A 188 20.81 -4.85 25.10
CA ASP A 188 20.96 -5.42 23.77
C ASP A 188 19.67 -6.06 23.23
N GLU A 189 18.84 -6.59 24.13
CA GLU A 189 17.53 -7.18 23.83
C GLU A 189 16.43 -6.60 24.73
N VAL A 190 15.23 -6.46 24.18
CA VAL A 190 14.10 -5.80 24.86
C VAL A 190 12.82 -6.63 24.75
N PRO A 191 12.07 -6.80 25.85
CA PRO A 191 10.76 -7.45 25.82
C PRO A 191 9.73 -6.50 25.22
N VAL A 192 9.13 -6.90 24.10
CA VAL A 192 8.14 -6.13 23.36
C VAL A 192 6.84 -6.92 23.23
N GLU A 193 5.74 -6.20 23.05
CA GLU A 193 4.47 -6.79 22.64
C GLU A 193 4.69 -7.56 21.34
N GLY A 194 4.09 -8.74 21.23
CA GLY A 194 4.19 -9.57 20.04
C GLY A 194 3.51 -8.93 18.82
N ARG A 195 3.50 -9.66 17.71
CA ARG A 195 2.70 -9.30 16.54
C ARG A 195 1.55 -10.30 16.40
N PRO A 196 0.30 -9.86 16.19
CA PRO A 196 -0.80 -10.78 15.97
C PRO A 196 -0.53 -11.60 14.71
N ARG A 197 -0.52 -12.92 14.85
CA ARG A 197 -0.33 -13.85 13.73
C ARG A 197 -1.67 -14.05 13.06
N VAL A 198 -1.75 -13.75 11.76
CA VAL A 198 -3.00 -13.77 10.99
C VAL A 198 -2.92 -14.81 9.88
N GLY A 199 -3.62 -15.93 10.05
CA GLY A 199 -3.73 -16.98 9.06
C GLY A 199 -4.69 -16.60 7.94
N ILE A 200 -4.28 -16.73 6.68
CA ILE A 200 -5.09 -16.39 5.52
C ILE A 200 -5.37 -17.65 4.70
N VAL A 201 -6.64 -17.98 4.53
CA VAL A 201 -7.13 -19.15 3.81
C VAL A 201 -8.02 -18.70 2.64
N SER A 202 -7.56 -18.91 1.41
CA SER A 202 -8.39 -18.72 0.20
C SER A 202 -9.19 -19.97 -0.14
N THR A 203 -10.37 -19.78 -0.74
CA THR A 203 -11.31 -20.85 -1.08
C THR A 203 -11.87 -20.70 -2.49
N GLY A 204 -12.11 -21.79 -3.22
CA GLY A 204 -12.62 -21.80 -4.61
C GLY A 204 -11.71 -22.48 -5.63
N ASP A 205 -12.14 -23.59 -6.22
CA ASP A 205 -11.35 -24.46 -7.12
C ASP A 205 -10.77 -23.76 -8.37
N GLU A 206 -11.20 -22.54 -8.68
CA GLU A 206 -10.69 -21.70 -9.76
C GLU A 206 -9.37 -20.98 -9.41
N LEU A 207 -8.98 -20.90 -8.13
CA LEU A 207 -7.84 -20.07 -7.71
C LEU A 207 -6.49 -20.78 -7.91
N VAL A 208 -5.55 -20.08 -8.55
CA VAL A 208 -4.14 -20.50 -8.66
C VAL A 208 -3.21 -19.41 -8.17
N ARG A 209 -1.98 -19.76 -7.77
CA ARG A 209 -1.00 -18.77 -7.28
C ARG A 209 -0.25 -18.08 -8.42
N PRO A 210 0.10 -16.79 -8.28
CA PRO A 210 0.99 -16.12 -9.22
C PRO A 210 2.29 -16.90 -9.44
N GLY A 211 2.68 -17.08 -10.71
CA GLY A 211 3.84 -17.90 -11.12
C GLY A 211 3.46 -19.28 -11.65
N GLU A 212 2.27 -19.77 -11.35
CA GLU A 212 1.70 -20.97 -11.96
C GLU A 212 0.99 -20.63 -13.30
N ALA A 213 0.90 -21.62 -14.18
CA ALA A 213 0.20 -21.45 -15.46
C ALA A 213 -1.31 -21.57 -15.24
N LEU A 214 -2.08 -20.58 -15.70
CA LEU A 214 -3.53 -20.65 -15.74
C LEU A 214 -3.99 -21.70 -16.76
N ASN A 215 -5.02 -22.45 -16.42
CA ASN A 215 -5.83 -23.23 -17.36
C ASN A 215 -7.16 -22.49 -17.65
N PRO A 216 -7.26 -21.77 -18.78
CA PRO A 216 -8.48 -21.06 -19.14
C PRO A 216 -9.70 -21.97 -19.31
N ASP A 217 -9.51 -23.24 -19.71
CA ASP A 217 -10.60 -24.21 -19.92
C ASP A 217 -11.26 -24.63 -18.61
N ARG A 218 -10.54 -24.49 -17.49
CA ARG A 218 -11.06 -24.71 -16.13
C ARG A 218 -11.63 -23.43 -15.50
N GLY A 219 -11.52 -22.29 -16.18
CA GLY A 219 -11.90 -20.99 -15.64
C GLY A 219 -10.97 -20.50 -14.54
N GLU A 220 -9.72 -20.98 -14.51
CA GLU A 220 -8.76 -20.60 -13.46
C GLU A 220 -8.43 -19.11 -13.52
N ILE A 221 -8.26 -18.52 -12.33
CA ILE A 221 -7.85 -17.14 -12.12
C ILE A 221 -6.80 -17.08 -11.01
N TYR A 222 -5.97 -16.03 -11.01
CA TYR A 222 -4.99 -15.85 -9.94
C TYR A 222 -5.66 -15.41 -8.63
N ASP A 223 -5.18 -15.94 -7.51
CA ASP A 223 -5.55 -15.48 -6.17
C ASP A 223 -4.97 -14.08 -5.90
N VAL A 224 -5.86 -13.09 -5.90
CA VAL A 224 -5.52 -11.69 -5.61
C VAL A 224 -5.70 -11.36 -4.12
N ASN A 225 -6.66 -12.00 -3.45
CA ASN A 225 -7.07 -11.62 -2.12
C ASN A 225 -6.03 -12.02 -1.09
N SER A 226 -5.45 -13.24 -1.17
CA SER A 226 -4.42 -13.66 -0.23
C SER A 226 -3.27 -12.67 -0.15
N THR A 227 -2.73 -12.29 -1.31
CA THR A 227 -1.59 -11.37 -1.37
C THR A 227 -1.96 -9.96 -0.92
N THR A 228 -3.15 -9.47 -1.31
CA THR A 228 -3.60 -8.12 -0.95
C THR A 228 -3.89 -8.01 0.55
N ILE A 229 -4.52 -9.01 1.14
CA ILE A 229 -4.83 -9.05 2.58
C ILE A 229 -3.55 -9.26 3.39
N ALA A 230 -2.61 -10.11 2.94
CA ALA A 230 -1.32 -10.28 3.62
C ALA A 230 -0.55 -8.95 3.71
N ALA A 231 -0.48 -8.18 2.62
CA ALA A 231 0.13 -6.85 2.64
C ALA A 231 -0.61 -5.90 3.60
N GLY A 232 -1.95 -5.97 3.63
CA GLY A 232 -2.76 -5.18 4.57
C GLY A 232 -2.56 -5.56 6.05
N VAL A 233 -2.30 -6.84 6.34
CA VAL A 233 -1.96 -7.32 7.69
C VAL A 233 -0.60 -6.77 8.12
N GLU A 234 0.42 -6.83 7.26
CA GLU A 234 1.73 -6.25 7.53
C GLU A 234 1.65 -4.74 7.76
N GLU A 235 0.87 -4.03 6.93
CA GLU A 235 0.60 -2.61 7.07
C GLU A 235 -0.06 -2.28 8.43
N ALA A 236 -0.95 -3.16 8.91
CA ALA A 236 -1.58 -3.04 10.23
C ALA A 236 -0.66 -3.46 11.41
N GLY A 237 0.54 -3.99 11.14
CA GLY A 237 1.50 -4.40 12.16
C GLY A 237 1.43 -5.88 12.58
N GLY A 238 0.58 -6.68 11.94
CA GLY A 238 0.50 -8.12 12.15
C GLY A 238 1.48 -8.93 11.32
N GLU A 239 1.51 -10.24 11.54
CA GLU A 239 2.31 -11.21 10.77
C GLU A 239 1.37 -12.11 9.93
N PRO A 240 1.35 -11.99 8.59
CA PRO A 240 0.49 -12.83 7.76
C PRO A 240 1.07 -14.24 7.56
N VAL A 241 0.23 -15.26 7.66
CA VAL A 241 0.56 -16.66 7.37
C VAL A 241 -0.35 -17.18 6.26
N LEU A 242 0.20 -17.39 5.06
CA LEU A 242 -0.56 -17.88 3.91
C LEU A 242 -0.69 -19.40 3.93
N TYR A 243 -1.92 -19.90 4.05
CA TYR A 243 -2.21 -21.34 3.97
C TYR A 243 -2.43 -21.79 2.51
N PRO A 244 -2.32 -23.11 2.23
CA PRO A 244 -2.76 -23.66 0.96
C PRO A 244 -4.21 -23.28 0.67
N HIS A 245 -4.51 -23.18 -0.62
CA HIS A 245 -5.88 -23.01 -1.09
C HIS A 245 -6.74 -24.19 -0.61
N ALA A 246 -7.92 -23.90 -0.08
CA ALA A 246 -8.89 -24.90 0.30
C ALA A 246 -9.87 -25.10 -0.87
N GLY A 247 -9.99 -26.33 -1.37
CA GLY A 247 -11.07 -26.67 -2.30
C GLY A 247 -12.44 -26.55 -1.64
N ASP A 248 -13.50 -26.73 -2.43
CA ASP A 248 -14.89 -26.70 -1.93
C ASP A 248 -15.29 -27.97 -1.12
N ASP A 249 -14.32 -28.70 -0.59
CA ASP A 249 -14.50 -29.90 0.24
C ASP A 249 -14.56 -29.53 1.74
N TYR A 250 -15.54 -30.11 2.44
CA TYR A 250 -15.77 -29.80 3.86
C TYR A 250 -14.63 -30.25 4.76
N ASP A 251 -14.11 -31.47 4.56
CA ASP A 251 -13.10 -32.04 5.44
C ASP A 251 -11.76 -31.32 5.26
N GLU A 252 -11.41 -30.96 4.02
CA GLU A 252 -10.23 -30.16 3.73
C GLU A 252 -10.33 -28.74 4.31
N MET A 253 -11.48 -28.07 4.15
CA MET A 253 -11.73 -26.74 4.72
C MET A 253 -11.61 -26.76 6.23
N GLU A 254 -12.27 -27.72 6.90
CA GLU A 254 -12.22 -27.88 8.35
C GLU A 254 -10.78 -28.11 8.83
N ARG A 255 -10.03 -28.99 8.16
CA ARG A 255 -8.63 -29.26 8.51
C ARG A 255 -7.75 -28.02 8.39
N LEU A 256 -7.93 -27.20 7.35
CA LEU A 256 -7.14 -25.99 7.14
C LEU A 256 -7.50 -24.88 8.13
N LEU A 257 -8.79 -24.63 8.37
CA LEU A 257 -9.24 -23.62 9.34
C LEU A 257 -8.80 -23.97 10.77
N ARG A 258 -8.86 -25.25 11.16
CA ARG A 258 -8.35 -25.73 12.45
C ARG A 258 -6.86 -25.51 12.60
N ARG A 259 -6.09 -25.93 11.58
CA ARG A 259 -4.64 -25.72 11.58
C ARG A 259 -4.30 -24.23 11.70
N ALA A 260 -5.02 -23.37 10.97
CA ALA A 260 -4.84 -21.93 11.08
C ALA A 260 -5.21 -21.40 12.47
N ALA A 261 -6.30 -21.88 13.08
CA ALA A 261 -6.71 -21.50 14.43
C ALA A 261 -5.69 -21.92 15.51
N ASP A 262 -5.07 -23.09 15.38
CA ASP A 262 -4.03 -23.57 16.29
C ASP A 262 -2.74 -22.75 16.19
N GLU A 263 -2.41 -22.29 14.98
CA GLU A 263 -1.16 -21.60 14.68
C GLU A 263 -1.28 -20.07 14.77
N CYS A 264 -2.49 -19.47 14.74
CA CYS A 264 -2.70 -18.03 14.58
C CYS A 264 -3.68 -17.43 15.61
N ASP A 265 -3.54 -16.13 15.86
CA ASP A 265 -4.43 -15.36 16.74
C ASP A 265 -5.73 -14.96 16.02
N LEU A 266 -5.65 -14.79 14.69
CA LEU A 266 -6.78 -14.53 13.80
C LEU A 266 -6.71 -15.41 12.56
N VAL A 267 -7.84 -15.98 12.16
CA VAL A 267 -8.03 -16.66 10.89
C VAL A 267 -8.92 -15.83 9.98
N LEU A 268 -8.39 -15.44 8.83
CA LEU A 268 -9.09 -14.79 7.75
C LEU A 268 -9.35 -15.80 6.63
N SER A 269 -10.61 -15.91 6.20
CA SER A 269 -10.91 -16.60 4.95
C SER A 269 -11.31 -15.62 3.85
N SER A 270 -10.95 -15.94 2.61
CA SER A 270 -11.33 -15.17 1.43
C SER A 270 -12.05 -16.06 0.42
N GLY A 271 -13.35 -15.80 0.23
CA GLY A 271 -14.22 -16.62 -0.63
C GLY A 271 -15.21 -17.47 0.18
N SER A 272 -16.21 -18.06 -0.50
CA SER A 272 -17.22 -18.99 0.07
C SER A 272 -17.93 -18.51 1.36
N THR A 273 -18.18 -17.20 1.47
CA THR A 273 -18.85 -16.56 2.62
C THR A 273 -20.34 -16.25 2.40
N SER A 274 -20.88 -16.55 1.22
CA SER A 274 -22.28 -16.32 0.85
C SER A 274 -23.26 -17.32 1.49
N ALA A 275 -24.55 -16.98 1.54
CA ALA A 275 -25.60 -17.90 2.00
C ALA A 275 -26.02 -18.94 0.92
N SER A 276 -25.10 -19.31 0.02
CA SER A 276 -25.37 -20.33 -0.99
C SER A 276 -25.32 -21.74 -0.37
N ALA A 277 -25.92 -22.72 -1.03
CA ALA A 277 -25.93 -24.10 -0.54
C ALA A 277 -24.54 -24.78 -0.61
N VAL A 278 -23.60 -24.15 -1.31
CA VAL A 278 -22.22 -24.61 -1.55
C VAL A 278 -21.26 -24.11 -0.47
N ASP A 279 -21.65 -23.08 0.29
CA ASP A 279 -20.73 -22.41 1.21
C ASP A 279 -20.60 -23.21 2.51
N VAL A 280 -19.42 -23.77 2.71
CA VAL A 280 -19.12 -24.72 3.80
C VAL A 280 -18.63 -24.01 5.07
N ILE A 281 -18.02 -22.83 4.90
CA ILE A 281 -17.29 -22.13 5.95
C ILE A 281 -18.12 -21.88 7.22
N TYR A 282 -19.35 -21.35 7.10
CA TYR A 282 -20.19 -21.07 8.28
C TYR A 282 -20.54 -22.34 9.07
N ARG A 283 -20.66 -23.49 8.39
CA ARG A 283 -20.95 -24.78 9.05
C ARG A 283 -19.75 -25.28 9.84
N VAL A 284 -18.54 -25.09 9.31
CA VAL A 284 -17.30 -25.42 10.01
C VAL A 284 -17.19 -24.59 11.28
N ILE A 285 -17.46 -23.28 11.21
CA ILE A 285 -17.42 -22.39 12.38
C ILE A 285 -18.50 -22.78 13.40
N GLU A 286 -19.75 -23.00 12.99
CA GLU A 286 -20.82 -23.45 13.89
C GLU A 286 -20.52 -24.82 14.53
N ALA A 287 -19.73 -25.68 13.86
CA ALA A 287 -19.36 -27.00 14.38
C ALA A 287 -18.13 -26.98 15.29
N ARG A 288 -17.19 -26.06 15.06
CA ARG A 288 -15.84 -26.03 15.67
C ARG A 288 -15.55 -24.72 16.41
N GLY A 289 -16.59 -24.06 16.90
CA GLY A 289 -16.50 -22.81 17.64
C GLY A 289 -17.85 -22.08 17.70
N GLU A 290 -17.82 -20.76 17.58
CA GLU A 290 -18.98 -19.89 17.72
C GLU A 290 -19.10 -18.92 16.54
N LEU A 291 -20.25 -18.91 15.86
CA LEU A 291 -20.55 -17.90 14.83
C LEU A 291 -21.30 -16.73 15.46
N LEU A 292 -20.64 -15.57 15.57
CA LEU A 292 -21.19 -14.36 16.18
C LEU A 292 -22.10 -13.60 15.21
N LEU A 293 -21.65 -13.45 13.97
CA LEU A 293 -22.38 -12.70 12.94
C LEU A 293 -22.27 -13.38 11.58
N HIS A 294 -23.38 -13.35 10.83
CA HIS A 294 -23.47 -13.83 9.46
C HIS A 294 -24.17 -12.79 8.59
N GLY A 295 -23.36 -11.88 8.06
CA GLY A 295 -23.76 -10.85 7.13
C GLY A 295 -24.02 -9.49 7.76
N VAL A 296 -23.56 -8.45 7.08
CA VAL A 296 -23.58 -7.06 7.55
C VAL A 296 -24.27 -6.16 6.53
N ALA A 297 -24.99 -5.14 6.99
CA ALA A 297 -25.73 -4.17 6.19
C ALA A 297 -24.81 -3.15 5.51
N VAL A 298 -23.77 -3.63 4.82
CA VAL A 298 -22.75 -2.84 4.11
C VAL A 298 -22.67 -3.23 2.63
N LYS A 299 -22.27 -2.28 1.77
CA LYS A 299 -22.04 -2.47 0.34
C LYS A 299 -20.72 -1.80 -0.08
N PRO A 300 -19.77 -2.51 -0.71
CA PRO A 300 -19.73 -3.97 -0.87
C PRO A 300 -19.51 -4.70 0.47
N GLY A 301 -19.69 -6.03 0.48
CA GLY A 301 -19.30 -6.87 1.61
C GLY A 301 -20.40 -7.46 2.50
N LYS A 302 -21.64 -7.48 2.00
CA LYS A 302 -22.79 -8.15 2.65
C LYS A 302 -22.48 -9.49 3.34
N PRO A 303 -21.78 -10.47 2.72
CA PRO A 303 -21.65 -11.81 3.29
C PRO A 303 -20.55 -11.98 4.37
N MET A 304 -20.13 -10.91 5.05
CA MET A 304 -19.08 -11.03 6.08
C MET A 304 -19.47 -11.98 7.23
N LEU A 305 -18.54 -12.83 7.66
CA LEU A 305 -18.69 -13.72 8.82
C LEU A 305 -17.77 -13.25 9.95
N ILE A 306 -18.22 -13.31 11.19
CA ILE A 306 -17.40 -13.06 12.38
C ILE A 306 -17.67 -14.17 13.38
N GLY A 307 -16.62 -14.74 13.97
CA GLY A 307 -16.74 -15.85 14.92
C GLY A 307 -15.47 -16.14 15.70
N ARG A 308 -15.50 -17.25 16.43
CA ARG A 308 -14.39 -17.85 17.16
C ARG A 308 -14.24 -19.29 16.71
N LEU A 309 -13.01 -19.79 16.64
CA LEU A 309 -12.68 -21.18 16.37
C LEU A 309 -11.97 -21.79 17.57
N ASP A 310 -12.37 -22.97 17.98
CA ASP A 310 -11.72 -23.72 19.06
C ASP A 310 -10.32 -24.16 18.62
N ARG A 311 -9.30 -23.92 19.45
CA ARG A 311 -7.96 -24.52 19.29
C ARG A 311 -8.00 -25.97 19.76
N GLY A 312 -7.34 -26.86 19.02
CA GLY A 312 -7.25 -28.27 19.35
C GLY A 312 -6.45 -28.53 20.62
N GLY A 313 -7.12 -28.94 21.69
CA GLY A 313 -6.50 -29.84 22.67
C GLY A 313 -6.28 -31.18 21.97
N SER A 314 -5.04 -31.69 21.99
CA SER A 314 -4.60 -32.93 21.34
C SER A 314 -5.73 -33.96 21.19
N ASP A 315 -6.16 -34.20 19.95
CA ASP A 315 -6.97 -35.38 19.64
C ASP A 315 -6.21 -36.59 20.18
N GLY A 316 -6.81 -37.27 21.15
CA GLY A 316 -6.26 -38.47 21.76
C GLY A 316 -5.94 -39.47 20.67
N GLY A 317 -4.65 -39.76 20.51
CA GLY A 317 -4.20 -40.77 19.57
C GLY A 317 -4.90 -42.09 19.84
N ASP A 318 -5.43 -42.69 18.77
CA ASP A 318 -5.70 -44.11 18.70
C ASP A 318 -4.41 -44.88 19.05
N GLY A 319 -4.29 -45.28 20.31
CA GLY A 319 -3.20 -46.05 20.86
C GLY A 319 -3.78 -47.09 21.82
N ASP A 320 -3.61 -48.35 21.43
CA ASP A 320 -4.00 -49.55 22.17
C ASP A 320 -3.66 -49.48 23.68
N GLY A 321 -4.50 -50.15 24.46
CA GLY A 321 -4.59 -50.01 25.90
C GLY A 321 -3.36 -50.38 26.72
N ASP A 322 -3.24 -49.75 27.89
CA ASP A 322 -2.85 -50.40 29.13
C ASP A 322 -3.44 -49.63 30.32
N GLU A 323 -4.02 -50.37 31.26
CA GLU A 323 -4.69 -49.84 32.45
C GLU A 323 -3.66 -49.40 33.49
N GLY A 324 -3.71 -48.14 33.91
CA GLY A 324 -2.93 -47.61 35.02
C GLY A 324 -3.71 -46.59 35.83
N VAL A 325 -4.31 -47.04 36.93
CA VAL A 325 -5.09 -46.22 37.87
C VAL A 325 -4.18 -45.21 38.58
N GLY A 326 -4.55 -43.93 38.50
CA GLY A 326 -4.02 -42.85 39.33
C GLY A 326 -5.12 -41.83 39.59
N GLU A 327 -5.71 -41.88 40.79
CA GLU A 327 -6.64 -40.87 41.30
C GLU A 327 -5.88 -39.56 41.53
N ASP A 328 -6.18 -38.54 40.72
CA ASP A 328 -6.08 -37.12 41.09
C ASP A 328 -7.01 -36.31 40.18
N ALA A 329 -8.31 -36.55 40.36
CA ALA A 329 -9.36 -35.76 39.75
C ALA A 329 -9.65 -34.53 40.64
N ALA A 330 -8.98 -33.41 40.39
CA ALA A 330 -9.52 -32.07 40.60
C ALA A 330 -8.54 -31.00 40.10
N ARG A 331 -9.05 -30.14 39.20
CA ARG A 331 -8.42 -28.93 38.61
C ARG A 331 -7.61 -29.17 37.34
N ASN A 332 -8.32 -29.38 36.24
CA ASN A 332 -7.92 -28.77 34.98
C ASN A 332 -9.20 -28.33 34.26
N ASP A 333 -9.64 -27.13 34.60
CA ASP A 333 -10.46 -26.34 33.69
C ASP A 333 -9.49 -25.86 32.60
N ALA A 334 -9.19 -26.75 31.67
CA ALA A 334 -8.41 -26.41 30.50
C ALA A 334 -9.34 -25.56 29.64
N SER A 335 -9.23 -24.23 29.75
CA SER A 335 -9.75 -23.32 28.76
C SER A 335 -9.19 -23.78 27.41
N VAL A 336 -10.03 -24.42 26.61
CA VAL A 336 -9.73 -24.67 25.20
C VAL A 336 -9.47 -23.28 24.63
N GLY A 337 -8.22 -22.99 24.25
CA GLY A 337 -7.90 -21.69 23.69
C GLY A 337 -8.76 -21.45 22.46
N GLU A 338 -9.15 -20.22 22.19
CA GLU A 338 -9.90 -19.87 20.98
C GLU A 338 -9.00 -19.07 20.05
N SER A 339 -9.31 -19.07 18.75
CA SER A 339 -8.72 -18.18 17.75
C SER A 339 -9.83 -17.35 17.14
N ALA A 340 -9.56 -16.06 16.92
CA ALA A 340 -10.49 -15.17 16.26
C ALA A 340 -10.72 -15.61 14.81
N TYR A 341 -11.93 -15.43 14.28
CA TYR A 341 -12.23 -15.74 12.89
C TYR A 341 -13.03 -14.62 12.21
N VAL A 342 -12.60 -14.23 11.00
CA VAL A 342 -13.35 -13.32 10.12
C VAL A 342 -13.36 -13.84 8.68
N GLY A 343 -14.56 -14.02 8.13
CA GLY A 343 -14.77 -14.41 6.74
C GLY A 343 -14.97 -13.19 5.85
N LEU A 344 -14.05 -12.97 4.91
CA LEU A 344 -14.11 -11.89 3.93
C LEU A 344 -14.86 -12.31 2.65
N PRO A 345 -15.50 -11.37 1.94
CA PRO A 345 -16.10 -11.64 0.63
C PRO A 345 -15.06 -12.10 -0.40
N GLY A 346 -15.44 -12.94 -1.37
CA GLY A 346 -14.53 -13.40 -2.43
C GLY A 346 -14.14 -12.33 -3.46
N TYR A 347 -14.95 -11.28 -3.62
CA TYR A 347 -14.65 -10.21 -4.58
C TYR A 347 -13.54 -9.26 -4.07
N PRO A 348 -12.47 -8.98 -4.84
CA PRO A 348 -11.30 -8.26 -4.34
C PRO A 348 -11.56 -6.89 -3.73
N VAL A 349 -12.38 -6.06 -4.40
CA VAL A 349 -12.75 -4.74 -3.87
C VAL A 349 -13.46 -4.88 -2.53
N SER A 350 -14.32 -5.89 -2.42
CA SER A 350 -15.12 -6.14 -1.23
C SER A 350 -14.26 -6.64 -0.08
N ALA A 351 -13.37 -7.60 -0.35
CA ALA A 351 -12.43 -8.17 0.63
C ALA A 351 -11.57 -7.07 1.27
N LEU A 352 -10.89 -6.27 0.44
CA LEU A 352 -10.00 -5.22 0.94
C LEU A 352 -10.76 -4.11 1.67
N THR A 353 -11.92 -3.69 1.15
CA THR A 353 -12.76 -2.67 1.80
C THR A 353 -13.19 -3.12 3.19
N ILE A 354 -13.68 -4.36 3.31
CA ILE A 354 -14.11 -4.92 4.59
C ILE A 354 -12.93 -5.11 5.54
N PHE A 355 -11.82 -5.66 5.06
CA PHE A 355 -10.61 -5.81 5.84
C PHE A 355 -10.15 -4.47 6.41
N ARG A 356 -10.01 -3.42 5.58
CA ARG A 356 -9.57 -2.09 6.02
C ARG A 356 -10.53 -1.43 7.01
N THR A 357 -11.83 -1.60 6.80
CA THR A 357 -12.86 -0.92 7.61
C THR A 357 -13.07 -1.58 8.96
N PHE A 358 -12.98 -2.91 9.03
CA PHE A 358 -13.41 -3.69 10.19
C PHE A 358 -12.29 -4.50 10.85
N VAL A 359 -11.35 -5.06 10.09
CA VAL A 359 -10.35 -6.01 10.60
C VAL A 359 -9.02 -5.32 10.93
N ALA A 360 -8.53 -4.47 10.02
CA ALA A 360 -7.26 -3.77 10.18
C ALA A 360 -7.17 -2.92 11.46
N PRO A 361 -8.24 -2.21 11.91
CA PRO A 361 -8.22 -1.49 13.18
C PRO A 361 -7.92 -2.41 14.37
N ALA A 362 -8.55 -3.60 14.42
CA ALA A 362 -8.35 -4.55 15.50
C ALA A 362 -6.93 -5.16 15.50
N ILE A 363 -6.36 -5.41 14.31
CA ILE A 363 -4.95 -5.83 14.19
C ILE A 363 -4.01 -4.74 14.68
N ARG A 364 -4.27 -3.47 14.35
CA ARG A 364 -3.43 -2.34 14.79
C ARG A 364 -3.44 -2.19 16.29
N ASP A 365 -4.63 -2.21 16.90
CA ASP A 365 -4.78 -2.11 18.34
C ASP A 365 -4.03 -3.24 19.06
N ALA A 366 -4.20 -4.49 18.59
CA ALA A 366 -3.48 -5.65 19.10
C ALA A 366 -1.95 -5.58 18.90
N ALA A 367 -1.49 -4.99 17.80
CA ALA A 367 -0.08 -4.72 17.53
C ALA A 367 0.45 -3.44 18.24
N GLY A 368 -0.41 -2.77 19.02
CA GLY A 368 -0.14 -1.49 19.67
C GLY A 368 0.15 -0.34 18.70
N GLN A 369 -0.16 -0.48 17.41
CA GLN A 369 -0.01 0.53 16.37
C GLN A 369 -1.04 1.65 16.53
N PRO A 370 -0.66 2.93 16.36
CA PRO A 370 -1.66 3.97 16.32
C PRO A 370 -2.57 3.74 15.11
N GLU A 371 -3.82 4.18 15.21
CA GLU A 371 -4.59 4.38 14.00
C GLU A 371 -3.78 5.26 13.04
N PRO A 372 -3.70 4.91 11.74
CA PRO A 372 -3.06 5.77 10.78
C PRO A 372 -3.67 7.15 10.92
N ALA A 373 -2.88 8.20 10.69
CA ALA A 373 -3.47 9.50 10.43
C ALA A 373 -4.38 9.31 9.21
N THR A 374 -5.68 9.12 9.46
CA THR A 374 -6.67 9.00 8.41
C THR A 374 -6.85 10.41 7.92
N ALA A 375 -6.25 10.68 6.76
CA ALA A 375 -6.56 11.90 6.05
C ALA A 375 -8.00 11.72 5.54
N THR A 376 -8.93 12.39 6.20
CA THR A 376 -10.21 12.71 5.58
C THR A 376 -10.01 13.95 4.74
N VAL A 377 -10.56 13.94 3.54
CA VAL A 377 -10.55 15.10 2.64
C VAL A 377 -11.99 15.45 2.35
N GLU A 378 -12.37 16.69 2.64
CA GLU A 378 -13.61 17.23 2.12
C GLU A 378 -13.48 17.40 0.61
N GLY A 379 -14.44 16.90 -0.16
CA GLY A 379 -14.48 17.01 -1.60
C GLY A 379 -15.89 17.33 -2.09
N ARG A 380 -16.01 17.62 -3.38
CA ARG A 380 -17.30 17.89 -4.04
C ARG A 380 -17.59 16.84 -5.11
N MET A 381 -18.78 16.25 -5.09
CA MET A 381 -19.15 15.23 -6.08
C MET A 381 -19.09 15.80 -7.51
N GLY A 382 -18.37 15.14 -8.41
CA GLY A 382 -18.26 15.52 -9.82
C GLY A 382 -19.44 15.05 -10.67
N VAL A 383 -20.22 14.07 -10.18
CA VAL A 383 -21.40 13.52 -10.86
C VAL A 383 -22.49 13.22 -9.84
N SER A 384 -23.75 13.26 -10.28
CA SER A 384 -24.86 12.75 -9.47
C SER A 384 -24.93 11.23 -9.54
N GLU A 385 -25.10 10.59 -8.38
CA GLU A 385 -25.28 9.15 -8.23
C GLU A 385 -26.62 8.83 -7.57
N ARG A 386 -27.25 7.72 -7.96
CA ARG A 386 -28.55 7.28 -7.41
C ARG A 386 -28.47 5.88 -6.83
N TYR A 387 -29.11 5.70 -5.68
CA TYR A 387 -29.08 4.47 -4.89
C TYR A 387 -30.48 4.08 -4.44
N SER A 388 -30.71 2.79 -4.20
CA SER A 388 -32.04 2.25 -3.90
C SER A 388 -32.03 1.07 -2.92
N GLU A 389 -30.96 0.91 -2.13
CA GLU A 389 -30.70 -0.37 -1.44
C GLU A 389 -30.59 -0.30 0.09
N GLY A 390 -30.85 0.84 0.74
CA GLY A 390 -31.06 0.91 2.20
C GLY A 390 -29.91 0.38 3.06
N ARG A 391 -28.66 0.50 2.61
CA ARG A 391 -27.45 -0.06 3.26
C ARG A 391 -26.32 0.94 3.20
N LEU A 392 -25.43 0.89 4.19
CA LEU A 392 -24.22 1.71 4.20
C LEU A 392 -23.38 1.35 2.97
N ARG A 393 -23.18 2.31 2.06
CA ARG A 393 -22.38 2.08 0.87
C ARG A 393 -21.01 2.74 1.05
N LEU A 394 -19.97 1.92 1.05
CA LEU A 394 -18.59 2.35 0.95
C LEU A 394 -18.26 2.48 -0.54
N MET A 395 -18.46 3.68 -1.08
CA MET A 395 -18.25 3.98 -2.51
C MET A 395 -16.77 4.28 -2.76
N PRO A 396 -16.06 3.48 -3.57
CA PRO A 396 -14.70 3.82 -4.00
C PRO A 396 -14.73 5.06 -4.89
N VAL A 397 -13.88 6.04 -4.57
CA VAL A 397 -13.81 7.31 -5.30
C VAL A 397 -12.38 7.67 -5.64
N GLY A 398 -12.21 8.38 -6.76
CA GLY A 398 -11.00 9.11 -7.07
C GLY A 398 -11.18 10.59 -6.78
N LEU A 399 -10.06 11.26 -6.54
CA LEU A 399 -9.95 12.69 -6.32
C LEU A 399 -9.33 13.37 -7.54
N LEU A 400 -9.71 14.60 -7.80
CA LEU A 400 -9.04 15.47 -8.77
C LEU A 400 -8.99 16.89 -8.18
N ASP A 401 -7.78 17.34 -7.85
CA ASP A 401 -7.55 18.73 -7.51
C ASP A 401 -7.57 19.58 -8.79
N LEU A 402 -8.26 20.73 -8.76
CA LEU A 402 -8.34 21.66 -9.89
C LEU A 402 -7.43 22.88 -9.71
N ASP A 403 -6.68 22.98 -8.61
CA ASP A 403 -5.79 24.10 -8.28
C ASP A 403 -6.55 25.44 -8.21
N ASP A 404 -7.83 25.41 -7.80
CA ASP A 404 -8.77 26.55 -7.76
C ASP A 404 -9.10 27.01 -6.33
N ASP A 405 -8.29 26.62 -5.33
CA ASP A 405 -8.51 26.78 -3.89
C ASP A 405 -9.82 26.14 -3.36
N ALA A 406 -10.55 25.39 -4.19
CA ALA A 406 -11.77 24.72 -3.80
C ALA A 406 -11.49 23.25 -3.41
N PRO A 407 -12.44 22.60 -2.71
CA PRO A 407 -12.33 21.16 -2.43
C PRO A 407 -12.18 20.34 -3.71
N PRO A 408 -11.35 19.27 -3.71
CA PRO A 408 -11.13 18.43 -4.87
C PRO A 408 -12.45 17.83 -5.38
N LEU A 409 -12.52 17.61 -6.69
CA LEU A 409 -13.61 16.87 -7.30
C LEU A 409 -13.51 15.39 -6.92
N VAL A 410 -14.66 14.81 -6.55
CA VAL A 410 -14.80 13.41 -6.18
C VAL A 410 -15.58 12.69 -7.28
N TYR A 411 -15.02 11.63 -7.84
CA TYR A 411 -15.69 10.84 -8.87
C TYR A 411 -15.72 9.36 -8.52
N PRO A 412 -16.84 8.65 -8.77
CA PRO A 412 -16.95 7.24 -8.47
C PRO A 412 -16.05 6.41 -9.38
N VAL A 413 -15.35 5.46 -8.76
CA VAL A 413 -14.50 4.47 -9.42
C VAL A 413 -15.17 3.11 -9.26
N ASP A 414 -16.25 2.90 -10.01
CA ASP A 414 -17.02 1.66 -9.94
C ASP A 414 -17.02 0.94 -11.29
N LYS A 415 -16.27 -0.16 -11.37
CA LYS A 415 -16.32 -1.14 -12.47
C LYS A 415 -16.98 -2.46 -12.04
N GLY A 416 -17.66 -2.47 -10.90
CA GLY A 416 -18.16 -3.65 -10.22
C GLY A 416 -17.16 -4.24 -9.23
N SER A 417 -17.66 -4.99 -8.23
CA SER A 417 -16.88 -5.52 -7.11
C SER A 417 -15.79 -6.53 -7.49
N GLY A 418 -15.92 -7.17 -8.67
CA GLY A 418 -14.94 -8.12 -9.19
C GLY A 418 -13.77 -7.51 -9.95
N ALA A 419 -13.77 -6.19 -10.20
CA ALA A 419 -12.68 -5.54 -10.92
C ALA A 419 -11.56 -5.12 -9.96
N THR A 420 -10.40 -5.78 -10.05
CA THR A 420 -9.20 -5.42 -9.28
C THR A 420 -8.70 -4.00 -9.57
N THR A 421 -8.89 -3.53 -10.82
CA THR A 421 -8.51 -2.18 -11.25
C THR A 421 -9.24 -1.07 -10.49
N SER A 422 -10.44 -1.32 -9.97
CA SER A 422 -11.19 -0.32 -9.19
C SER A 422 -10.45 0.08 -7.91
N LEU A 423 -9.68 -0.83 -7.31
CA LEU A 423 -8.89 -0.53 -6.10
C LEU A 423 -7.69 0.36 -6.38
N VAL A 424 -7.05 0.18 -7.53
CA VAL A 424 -5.88 0.99 -7.94
C VAL A 424 -6.29 2.38 -8.40
N GLU A 425 -7.48 2.49 -9.01
CA GLU A 425 -7.98 3.75 -9.55
C GLU A 425 -8.66 4.65 -8.50
N ALA A 426 -8.92 4.13 -7.30
CA ALA A 426 -9.56 4.85 -6.19
C ALA A 426 -8.52 5.40 -5.19
N ASP A 427 -8.76 6.62 -4.73
CA ASP A 427 -7.96 7.34 -3.74
C ASP A 427 -8.49 7.14 -2.31
N GLY A 428 -9.78 6.81 -2.20
CA GLY A 428 -10.44 6.59 -0.93
C GLY A 428 -11.87 6.08 -1.10
N VAL A 429 -12.64 6.17 -0.01
CA VAL A 429 -14.05 5.79 0.02
C VAL A 429 -14.91 6.92 0.58
N VAL A 430 -16.10 7.08 0.00
CA VAL A 430 -17.20 7.88 0.58
C VAL A 430 -18.17 6.93 1.24
N ALA A 431 -18.45 7.14 2.54
CA ALA A 431 -19.48 6.43 3.27
C ALA A 431 -20.84 7.08 2.99
N VAL A 432 -21.67 6.42 2.18
CA VAL A 432 -23.02 6.89 1.83
C VAL A 432 -24.04 6.26 2.76
N ASP A 433 -24.79 7.10 3.46
CA ASP A 433 -25.79 6.69 4.43
C ASP A 433 -26.88 5.79 3.80
N PRO A 434 -27.37 4.75 4.50
CA PRO A 434 -28.46 3.88 4.03
C PRO A 434 -29.69 4.61 3.46
N ASP A 435 -30.06 5.76 4.04
CA ASP A 435 -31.25 6.52 3.68
C ASP A 435 -30.99 7.51 2.52
N THR A 436 -29.74 7.60 2.04
CA THR A 436 -29.38 8.47 0.90
C THR A 436 -29.76 7.82 -0.42
N GLU A 437 -30.81 8.32 -1.05
CA GLU A 437 -31.25 7.88 -2.39
C GLU A 437 -30.46 8.53 -3.53
N VAL A 438 -29.94 9.74 -3.32
CA VAL A 438 -29.24 10.52 -4.33
C VAL A 438 -28.11 11.30 -3.68
N LEU A 439 -26.92 11.24 -4.28
CA LEU A 439 -25.85 12.21 -4.06
C LEU A 439 -25.76 13.08 -5.31
N ASP A 440 -25.90 14.39 -5.18
CA ASP A 440 -25.94 15.30 -6.33
C ASP A 440 -24.54 15.83 -6.71
N ALA A 441 -24.36 16.12 -8.01
CA ALA A 441 -23.16 16.83 -8.46
C ALA A 441 -23.01 18.18 -7.73
N GLY A 442 -21.83 18.44 -7.21
CA GLY A 442 -21.48 19.60 -6.39
C GLY A 442 -21.74 19.42 -4.88
N GLU A 443 -22.39 18.33 -4.46
CA GLU A 443 -22.62 18.03 -3.05
C GLU A 443 -21.28 17.76 -2.34
N ALA A 444 -21.13 18.32 -1.13
CA ALA A 444 -19.95 18.12 -0.31
C ALA A 444 -19.98 16.72 0.32
N VAL A 445 -18.86 16.01 0.22
CA VAL A 445 -18.70 14.67 0.77
C VAL A 445 -17.37 14.56 1.51
N GLU A 446 -17.34 13.73 2.54
CA GLU A 446 -16.10 13.36 3.21
C GLU A 446 -15.53 12.11 2.55
N VAL A 447 -14.27 12.19 2.12
CA VAL A 447 -13.54 11.07 1.54
C VAL A 447 -12.53 10.56 2.56
N GLN A 448 -12.70 9.30 2.98
CA GLN A 448 -11.70 8.60 3.77
C GLN A 448 -10.62 8.06 2.83
N LEU A 449 -9.42 8.64 2.84
CA LEU A 449 -8.33 8.19 1.98
C LEU A 449 -7.85 6.80 2.37
N PHE A 450 -7.37 6.05 1.38
CA PHE A 450 -6.75 4.75 1.61
C PHE A 450 -5.37 4.83 2.28
N SER A 451 -4.72 5.98 2.20
CA SER A 451 -3.46 6.29 2.88
C SER A 451 -3.34 7.82 3.04
N PRO A 452 -2.70 8.33 4.10
CA PRO A 452 -2.37 9.76 4.21
C PRO A 452 -1.46 10.26 3.10
N ASP A 453 -0.72 9.37 2.43
CA ASP A 453 0.21 9.70 1.34
C ASP A 453 -0.45 9.69 -0.05
N VAL A 454 -1.77 9.48 -0.12
CA VAL A 454 -2.51 9.53 -1.38
C VAL A 454 -2.30 10.88 -2.03
N ARG A 455 -1.78 10.85 -3.26
CA ARG A 455 -1.60 12.03 -4.11
C ARG A 455 -2.59 11.97 -5.25
N PRO A 456 -3.66 12.78 -5.24
CA PRO A 456 -4.55 12.88 -6.38
C PRO A 456 -3.78 13.11 -7.69
N PRO A 457 -4.26 12.57 -8.82
CA PRO A 457 -3.64 12.81 -10.10
C PRO A 457 -3.61 14.30 -10.42
N THR A 458 -2.51 14.76 -11.02
CA THR A 458 -2.42 16.14 -11.51
C THR A 458 -3.27 16.34 -12.76
N LEU A 459 -3.50 15.27 -13.51
CA LEU A 459 -4.26 15.23 -14.74
C LEU A 459 -5.15 14.00 -14.75
N LEU A 460 -6.47 14.20 -14.90
CA LEU A 460 -7.40 13.12 -15.16
C LEU A 460 -7.82 13.10 -16.63
N GLY A 461 -7.40 12.06 -17.34
CA GLY A 461 -7.85 11.77 -18.70
C GLY A 461 -8.81 10.58 -18.76
N VAL A 462 -9.71 10.58 -19.74
CA VAL A 462 -10.62 9.45 -20.00
C VAL A 462 -10.80 9.20 -21.50
N GLY A 463 -11.26 8.01 -21.88
CA GLY A 463 -11.74 7.76 -23.23
C GLY A 463 -11.09 6.57 -23.92
N GLU A 464 -10.74 6.73 -25.19
CA GLU A 464 -10.16 5.65 -26.00
C GLU A 464 -8.77 5.25 -25.48
N ASP A 465 -8.54 3.95 -25.36
CA ASP A 465 -7.19 3.42 -25.10
C ASP A 465 -6.37 3.44 -26.40
N ASP A 466 -5.12 3.88 -26.32
CA ASP A 466 -4.25 4.07 -27.48
C ASP A 466 -2.75 3.93 -27.11
N PRO A 467 -1.98 3.10 -27.85
CA PRO A 467 -0.54 2.94 -27.67
C PRO A 467 0.29 4.23 -27.67
N ALA A 468 -0.02 5.21 -28.54
CA ALA A 468 0.68 6.48 -28.59
C ALA A 468 0.36 7.35 -27.37
N LEU A 469 -0.91 7.37 -26.95
CA LEU A 469 -1.32 8.05 -25.72
C LEU A 469 -0.61 7.48 -24.49
N ASN A 470 -0.55 6.15 -24.34
CA ASN A 470 0.08 5.52 -23.18
C ASN A 470 1.56 5.94 -23.05
N ARG A 471 2.32 5.95 -24.16
CA ARG A 471 3.71 6.45 -24.20
C ARG A 471 3.83 7.96 -23.92
N LEU A 472 2.78 8.73 -24.20
CA LEU A 472 2.72 10.17 -23.93
C LEU A 472 2.46 10.44 -22.44
N LEU A 473 1.55 9.67 -21.82
CA LEU A 473 1.22 9.76 -20.40
C LEU A 473 2.44 9.47 -19.51
N ASP A 474 3.32 8.53 -19.91
CA ASP A 474 4.59 8.24 -19.21
C ASP A 474 5.51 9.46 -19.04
N ARG A 475 5.26 10.56 -19.76
CA ARG A 475 6.04 11.80 -19.73
C ARG A 475 5.42 12.89 -18.88
N LEU A 476 4.22 12.68 -18.37
CA LEU A 476 3.50 13.62 -17.53
C LEU A 476 3.73 13.29 -16.05
N ALA A 477 3.64 14.30 -15.19
CA ALA A 477 3.80 14.11 -13.76
C ALA A 477 2.50 13.57 -13.15
N ASN A 478 2.47 12.30 -12.71
CA ASN A 478 1.31 11.69 -12.02
C ASN A 478 -0.05 11.80 -12.77
N PRO A 479 -0.14 11.41 -14.06
CA PRO A 479 -1.43 11.36 -14.74
C PRO A 479 -2.24 10.14 -14.29
N ARG A 480 -3.57 10.25 -14.33
CA ARG A 480 -4.49 9.11 -14.27
C ARG A 480 -5.31 9.06 -15.55
N TYR A 481 -5.42 7.88 -16.15
CA TYR A 481 -6.18 7.68 -17.37
C TYR A 481 -7.17 6.52 -17.25
N LEU A 482 -8.46 6.79 -17.48
CA LEU A 482 -9.50 5.77 -17.43
C LEU A 482 -9.96 5.40 -18.85
N ALA A 483 -9.59 4.19 -19.30
CA ALA A 483 -9.96 3.62 -20.60
C ALA A 483 -11.44 3.19 -20.64
N VAL A 484 -12.35 4.15 -20.86
CA VAL A 484 -13.80 3.95 -20.91
C VAL A 484 -14.37 3.91 -22.33
N GLY A 485 -13.53 4.13 -23.34
CA GLY A 485 -13.90 4.23 -24.75
C GLY A 485 -14.35 5.63 -25.15
N SER A 486 -14.25 5.93 -26.44
CA SER A 486 -14.51 7.27 -27.01
C SER A 486 -15.88 7.86 -26.63
N ARG A 487 -16.96 7.06 -26.67
CA ARG A 487 -18.32 7.55 -26.41
C ARG A 487 -18.52 7.97 -24.96
N GLU A 488 -18.04 7.16 -24.03
CA GLU A 488 -18.16 7.43 -22.60
C GLU A 488 -17.19 8.52 -22.15
N GLY A 489 -15.97 8.56 -22.71
CA GLY A 489 -15.00 9.64 -22.43
C GLY A 489 -15.56 11.01 -22.82
N HIS A 490 -16.18 11.10 -24.00
CA HIS A 490 -16.86 12.31 -24.46
C HIS A 490 -18.03 12.73 -23.55
N ARG A 491 -18.84 11.77 -23.10
CA ARG A 491 -19.93 12.04 -22.14
C ARG A 491 -19.37 12.59 -20.82
N ARG A 492 -18.34 11.95 -20.24
CA ARG A 492 -17.74 12.36 -18.97
C ARG A 492 -17.06 13.73 -19.04
N LEU A 493 -16.43 14.06 -20.17
CA LEU A 493 -15.86 15.40 -20.40
C LEU A 493 -16.95 16.48 -20.33
N ARG A 494 -18.08 16.25 -21.00
CA ARG A 494 -19.22 17.17 -20.97
C ARG A 494 -19.84 17.29 -19.58
N ASP A 495 -19.84 16.20 -18.81
CA ASP A 495 -20.34 16.19 -17.45
C ASP A 495 -19.34 16.86 -16.46
N GLY A 496 -18.18 17.35 -16.94
CA GLY A 496 -17.25 18.17 -16.18
C GLY A 496 -16.39 17.40 -15.18
N VAL A 497 -16.14 16.11 -15.41
CA VAL A 497 -15.33 15.29 -14.50
C VAL A 497 -13.83 15.31 -14.85
N PRO A 498 -13.40 14.84 -16.03
CA PRO A 498 -11.98 14.79 -16.40
C PRO A 498 -11.47 16.14 -16.90
N ASP A 499 -10.15 16.32 -16.89
CA ASP A 499 -9.48 17.42 -17.58
C ASP A 499 -9.54 17.25 -19.10
N VAL A 500 -9.31 16.00 -19.55
CA VAL A 500 -9.22 15.68 -20.97
C VAL A 500 -9.98 14.41 -21.32
N ALA A 501 -10.47 14.33 -22.56
CA ALA A 501 -10.96 13.10 -23.15
C ALA A 501 -10.30 12.80 -24.48
N VAL A 502 -9.99 11.52 -24.70
CA VAL A 502 -9.47 11.03 -25.98
C VAL A 502 -10.58 10.33 -26.74
N THR A 503 -10.79 10.77 -27.97
CA THR A 503 -11.83 10.26 -28.85
C THR A 503 -11.22 9.78 -30.16
N ALA A 504 -11.69 8.65 -30.67
CA ALA A 504 -11.23 8.08 -31.94
C ALA A 504 -12.39 7.84 -32.91
N GLY A 505 -12.16 8.16 -34.19
CA GLY A 505 -13.13 7.99 -35.28
C GLY A 505 -14.08 9.18 -35.47
N PRO A 506 -15.02 9.07 -36.42
CA PRO A 506 -16.02 10.12 -36.66
C PRO A 506 -16.84 10.33 -35.39
N THR A 507 -17.03 11.59 -34.99
CA THR A 507 -17.87 11.97 -33.86
C THR A 507 -19.12 12.66 -34.39
N ASP A 508 -20.29 12.06 -34.18
CA ASP A 508 -21.56 12.56 -34.72
C ASP A 508 -22.03 13.90 -34.11
N ARG A 509 -21.29 14.42 -33.13
CA ARG A 509 -21.65 15.63 -32.38
C ARG A 509 -20.42 16.46 -32.04
N GLU A 510 -20.42 17.71 -32.50
CA GLU A 510 -19.56 18.76 -31.95
C GLU A 510 -19.99 19.01 -30.49
N VAL A 511 -19.02 18.99 -29.59
CA VAL A 511 -19.19 19.42 -28.20
C VAL A 511 -18.29 20.62 -27.98
N GLY A 512 -18.73 21.55 -27.13
CA GLY A 512 -17.88 22.64 -26.64
C GLY A 512 -16.73 22.05 -25.84
N ALA A 513 -15.66 21.67 -26.52
CA ALA A 513 -14.42 21.15 -26.00
C ALA A 513 -13.29 21.65 -26.90
N GLU A 514 -12.16 22.01 -26.30
CA GLU A 514 -11.00 22.53 -27.03
C GLU A 514 -10.16 21.34 -27.53
N ALA A 515 -9.83 21.31 -28.83
CA ALA A 515 -8.91 20.31 -29.35
C ALA A 515 -7.48 20.69 -28.93
N LEU A 516 -6.77 19.81 -28.25
CA LEU A 516 -5.35 20.04 -27.91
C LEU A 516 -4.41 19.54 -29.01
N GLY A 517 -4.89 18.60 -29.83
CA GLY A 517 -4.10 17.95 -30.86
C GLY A 517 -4.50 16.49 -31.04
N GLY A 518 -3.86 15.81 -31.98
CA GLY A 518 -4.14 14.41 -32.24
C GLY A 518 -3.25 13.76 -33.29
N TRP A 519 -3.55 12.51 -33.60
CA TRP A 519 -2.83 11.69 -34.57
C TRP A 519 -3.80 10.84 -35.38
N THR A 520 -3.30 10.23 -36.43
CA THR A 520 -4.03 9.25 -37.22
C THR A 520 -3.38 7.90 -37.00
N ARG A 521 -4.20 6.84 -36.93
CA ARG A 521 -3.76 5.47 -36.82
C ARG A 521 -4.47 4.58 -37.83
N GLU A 522 -3.77 3.57 -38.32
CA GLU A 522 -4.32 2.59 -39.24
C GLU A 522 -5.02 1.45 -38.50
N TRP A 523 -6.24 1.13 -38.95
CA TRP A 523 -7.06 0.09 -38.37
C TRP A 523 -7.51 -0.92 -39.43
N GLY A 524 -7.79 -2.14 -38.98
CA GLY A 524 -8.08 -3.24 -39.89
C GLY A 524 -8.35 -4.56 -39.20
N LEU A 525 -8.18 -5.64 -39.94
CA LEU A 525 -8.29 -7.01 -39.44
C LEU A 525 -6.90 -7.57 -39.16
N VAL A 526 -6.69 -8.00 -37.92
CA VAL A 526 -5.55 -8.81 -37.52
C VAL A 526 -5.87 -10.26 -37.83
N VAL A 527 -4.99 -10.95 -38.54
CA VAL A 527 -5.15 -12.34 -38.98
C VAL A 527 -3.88 -13.14 -38.68
N PRO A 528 -3.91 -14.48 -38.63
CA PRO A 528 -2.72 -15.28 -38.34
C PRO A 528 -1.57 -14.96 -39.31
N ASP A 529 -0.33 -15.17 -38.88
CA ASP A 529 0.83 -14.99 -39.76
C ASP A 529 0.67 -15.78 -41.08
N GLY A 530 1.07 -15.15 -42.19
CA GLY A 530 0.85 -15.67 -43.53
C GLY A 530 -0.59 -15.62 -44.06
N ASN A 531 -1.57 -15.19 -43.25
CA ASN A 531 -3.00 -15.05 -43.62
C ASN A 531 -3.56 -16.30 -44.33
N PRO A 532 -3.64 -17.46 -43.65
CA PRO A 532 -3.99 -18.75 -44.27
C PRO A 532 -5.39 -18.77 -44.89
N GLU A 533 -6.32 -18.01 -44.32
CA GLU A 533 -7.69 -17.86 -44.84
C GLU A 533 -7.78 -16.86 -46.00
N ALA A 534 -6.67 -16.24 -46.40
CA ALA A 534 -6.61 -15.26 -47.48
C ALA A 534 -7.66 -14.14 -47.32
N VAL A 535 -7.83 -13.64 -46.09
CA VAL A 535 -8.76 -12.54 -45.78
C VAL A 535 -8.26 -11.26 -46.45
N THR A 536 -9.14 -10.57 -47.16
CA THR A 536 -8.83 -9.35 -47.92
C THR A 536 -9.61 -8.12 -47.44
N GLY A 537 -10.72 -8.30 -46.72
CA GLY A 537 -11.49 -7.21 -46.15
C GLY A 537 -12.75 -7.66 -45.42
N ILE A 538 -13.62 -6.70 -45.09
CA ILE A 538 -14.86 -6.95 -44.32
C ILE A 538 -15.83 -7.86 -45.09
N ALA A 539 -15.86 -7.78 -46.42
CA ALA A 539 -16.69 -8.64 -47.26
C ALA A 539 -16.47 -10.13 -46.99
N ASP A 540 -15.23 -10.55 -46.75
CA ASP A 540 -14.91 -11.95 -46.43
C ASP A 540 -15.56 -12.40 -45.12
N LEU A 541 -15.64 -11.52 -44.11
CA LEU A 541 -16.30 -11.83 -42.83
C LEU A 541 -17.82 -12.05 -42.99
N VAL A 542 -18.43 -11.42 -43.99
CA VAL A 542 -19.87 -11.51 -44.26
C VAL A 542 -20.21 -12.71 -45.15
N ASP A 543 -19.33 -13.02 -46.10
CA ASP A 543 -19.59 -14.00 -47.16
C ASP A 543 -19.04 -15.40 -46.83
N ARG A 544 -18.18 -15.52 -45.82
CA ARG A 544 -17.51 -16.77 -45.43
C ARG A 544 -17.71 -17.06 -43.95
N ASP A 545 -17.56 -18.32 -43.59
CA ASP A 545 -17.64 -18.80 -42.22
C ASP A 545 -16.28 -18.61 -41.52
N LEU A 546 -16.04 -17.38 -41.05
CA LEU A 546 -14.81 -16.98 -40.34
C LEU A 546 -15.16 -16.52 -38.92
N ARG A 547 -14.45 -17.06 -37.93
CA ARG A 547 -14.63 -16.68 -36.52
C ARG A 547 -14.00 -15.31 -36.30
N PHE A 548 -14.81 -14.34 -35.95
CA PHE A 548 -14.38 -12.97 -35.72
C PHE A 548 -14.38 -12.59 -34.24
N ARG A 549 -13.36 -11.81 -33.82
CA ARG A 549 -13.33 -11.18 -32.49
C ARG A 549 -13.42 -9.66 -32.62
N ASN A 550 -14.45 -9.07 -32.04
CA ASN A 550 -14.76 -7.65 -32.19
C ASN A 550 -14.38 -6.81 -30.96
N ARG A 551 -14.56 -5.49 -31.06
CA ARG A 551 -14.46 -4.49 -29.99
C ARG A 551 -15.86 -4.09 -29.49
N PRO A 552 -15.99 -3.65 -28.23
CA PRO A 552 -17.26 -3.18 -27.68
C PRO A 552 -17.71 -1.88 -28.36
N THR A 553 -19.02 -1.63 -28.33
CA THR A 553 -19.68 -0.45 -28.94
C THR A 553 -19.21 0.91 -28.40
N VAL A 554 -18.52 0.92 -27.26
CA VAL A 554 -17.90 2.12 -26.71
C VAL A 554 -16.57 2.49 -27.38
N SER A 555 -15.93 1.56 -28.10
CA SER A 555 -14.64 1.78 -28.77
C SER A 555 -14.81 2.49 -30.11
N GLY A 556 -13.90 3.40 -30.42
CA GLY A 556 -13.82 4.05 -31.73
C GLY A 556 -13.63 3.04 -32.86
N LEU A 557 -12.86 1.97 -32.64
CA LEU A 557 -12.66 0.93 -33.66
C LEU A 557 -13.96 0.23 -34.05
N ARG A 558 -14.85 -0.05 -33.09
CA ARG A 558 -16.17 -0.63 -33.38
C ARG A 558 -16.99 0.31 -34.27
N ARG A 559 -16.95 1.62 -34.02
CA ARG A 559 -17.62 2.61 -34.87
C ARG A 559 -17.05 2.65 -36.29
N SER A 560 -15.72 2.59 -36.43
CA SER A 560 -15.09 2.52 -37.76
C SER A 560 -15.50 1.26 -38.53
N LEU A 561 -15.57 0.10 -37.86
CA LEU A 561 -16.10 -1.13 -38.45
C LEU A 561 -17.56 -0.97 -38.87
N ASP A 562 -18.39 -0.40 -38.00
CA ASP A 562 -19.82 -0.20 -38.28
C ASP A 562 -20.02 0.72 -39.51
N THR A 563 -19.21 1.78 -39.63
CA THR A 563 -19.21 2.69 -40.80
C THR A 563 -18.80 1.96 -42.08
N ALA A 564 -17.73 1.16 -42.03
CA ALA A 564 -17.30 0.40 -43.20
C ALA A 564 -18.30 -0.72 -43.58
N LEU A 565 -19.10 -1.21 -42.63
CA LEU A 565 -20.23 -2.09 -42.89
C LEU A 565 -21.43 -1.36 -43.50
N ASP A 566 -21.71 -0.12 -43.09
CA ASP A 566 -22.70 0.73 -43.74
C ASP A 566 -22.32 0.99 -45.22
N ASP A 567 -21.05 1.34 -45.49
CA ASP A 567 -20.54 1.51 -46.86
C ASP A 567 -20.72 0.24 -47.70
N LEU A 568 -20.41 -0.93 -47.13
CA LEU A 568 -20.60 -2.23 -47.80
C LEU A 568 -22.09 -2.55 -48.01
N ALA A 569 -22.97 -2.14 -47.10
CA ALA A 569 -24.41 -2.33 -47.21
C ALA A 569 -24.98 -1.48 -48.34
N ASP A 570 -24.54 -0.22 -48.44
CA ASP A 570 -24.88 0.69 -49.53
C ASP A 570 -24.40 0.15 -50.89
N GLU A 571 -23.18 -0.39 -50.96
CA GLU A 571 -22.65 -1.03 -52.18
C GLU A 571 -23.45 -2.27 -52.60
N ARG A 572 -24.07 -2.96 -51.64
CA ARG A 572 -24.81 -4.21 -51.86
C ARG A 572 -26.33 -4.03 -51.93
N ASP A 573 -26.83 -2.81 -51.79
CA ASP A 573 -28.27 -2.51 -51.65
C ASP A 573 -28.94 -3.41 -50.58
N ALA A 574 -28.28 -3.51 -49.42
CA ALA A 574 -28.65 -4.37 -48.30
C ALA A 574 -28.78 -3.57 -46.99
N ASP A 575 -29.39 -4.15 -45.96
CA ASP A 575 -29.41 -3.56 -44.61
C ASP A 575 -28.14 -3.94 -43.85
N ARG A 576 -27.47 -2.96 -43.20
CA ARG A 576 -26.26 -3.21 -42.39
C ARG A 576 -26.50 -4.30 -41.33
N ARG A 577 -27.69 -4.34 -40.74
CA ARG A 577 -28.05 -5.34 -39.73
C ARG A 577 -27.99 -6.76 -40.30
N ASP A 578 -28.47 -6.95 -41.51
CA ASP A 578 -28.44 -8.26 -42.19
C ASP A 578 -26.98 -8.69 -42.47
N LEU A 579 -26.10 -7.75 -42.81
CA LEU A 579 -24.67 -8.05 -42.98
C LEU A 579 -24.00 -8.38 -41.64
N ALA A 580 -24.29 -7.61 -40.59
CA ALA A 580 -23.73 -7.83 -39.26
C ALA A 580 -24.16 -9.18 -38.65
N GLU A 581 -25.42 -9.59 -38.84
CA GLU A 581 -25.95 -10.88 -38.39
C GLU A 581 -25.28 -12.08 -39.08
N ARG A 582 -24.67 -11.86 -40.27
CA ARG A 582 -23.93 -12.90 -41.01
C ARG A 582 -22.49 -13.09 -40.54
N ILE A 583 -21.92 -12.16 -39.79
CA ILE A 583 -20.54 -12.25 -39.29
C ILE A 583 -20.52 -13.07 -37.99
N ASP A 584 -19.92 -14.27 -38.00
CA ASP A 584 -19.76 -15.07 -36.77
C ASP A 584 -18.85 -14.35 -35.78
N GLY A 585 -19.43 -13.88 -34.67
CA GLY A 585 -18.69 -13.19 -33.62
C GLY A 585 -18.74 -11.67 -33.69
N TYR A 586 -19.61 -11.07 -34.52
CA TYR A 586 -19.81 -9.61 -34.53
C TYR A 586 -20.14 -9.03 -33.15
N GLU A 587 -20.96 -9.73 -32.35
CA GLU A 587 -21.27 -9.35 -30.96
C GLU A 587 -20.34 -9.97 -29.91
N ARG A 588 -19.37 -10.80 -30.30
CA ARG A 588 -18.34 -11.35 -29.41
C ARG A 588 -17.22 -10.33 -29.23
N THR A 589 -17.35 -9.48 -28.21
CA THR A 589 -16.46 -8.34 -28.00
C THR A 589 -15.37 -8.60 -26.96
N ALA A 590 -14.24 -7.89 -27.08
CA ALA A 590 -13.17 -7.89 -26.09
C ALA A 590 -12.73 -6.46 -25.73
N LYS A 591 -12.50 -6.20 -24.43
CA LYS A 591 -12.31 -4.84 -23.87
C LYS A 591 -10.94 -4.21 -24.11
N ALA A 592 -9.83 -4.94 -24.02
CA ALA A 592 -8.49 -4.38 -24.27
C ALA A 592 -8.18 -4.38 -25.77
N PHE A 593 -7.51 -3.34 -26.27
CA PHE A 593 -7.29 -3.15 -27.72
C PHE A 593 -6.52 -4.32 -28.36
N GLU A 594 -5.68 -5.00 -27.58
CA GLU A 594 -4.91 -6.16 -27.99
C GLU A 594 -5.69 -7.49 -27.92
N SER A 595 -6.79 -7.55 -27.17
CA SER A 595 -7.53 -8.80 -26.94
C SER A 595 -8.05 -9.48 -28.21
N PRO A 596 -8.58 -8.76 -29.23
CA PRO A 596 -8.95 -9.38 -30.49
C PRO A 596 -7.78 -10.04 -31.21
N ALA A 597 -6.62 -9.40 -31.25
CA ALA A 597 -5.40 -9.95 -31.85
C ALA A 597 -4.89 -11.18 -31.07
N ARG A 598 -4.96 -11.15 -29.73
CA ARG A 598 -4.61 -12.32 -28.90
C ARG A 598 -5.53 -13.52 -29.11
N ALA A 599 -6.82 -13.30 -29.35
CA ALA A 599 -7.73 -14.38 -29.73
C ALA A 599 -7.31 -15.04 -31.06
N VAL A 600 -6.77 -14.27 -32.00
CA VAL A 600 -6.20 -14.79 -33.25
C VAL A 600 -4.92 -15.60 -32.98
N VAL A 601 -4.01 -15.08 -32.16
CA VAL A 601 -2.78 -15.81 -31.77
C VAL A 601 -3.09 -17.12 -31.05
N ALA A 602 -4.14 -17.15 -30.22
CA ALA A 602 -4.60 -18.35 -29.51
C ALA A 602 -5.33 -19.35 -30.43
N GLY A 603 -5.73 -18.96 -31.64
CA GLY A 603 -6.51 -19.78 -32.56
C GLY A 603 -8.02 -19.79 -32.28
N ASP A 604 -8.49 -18.93 -31.37
CA ASP A 604 -9.91 -18.77 -31.02
C ASP A 604 -10.69 -17.97 -32.07
N ALA A 605 -9.99 -17.21 -32.90
CA ALA A 605 -10.56 -16.42 -33.99
C ALA A 605 -9.68 -16.48 -35.24
N ASP A 606 -10.31 -16.41 -36.42
CA ASP A 606 -9.64 -16.37 -37.71
C ASP A 606 -9.30 -14.92 -38.11
N ALA A 607 -10.05 -13.95 -37.59
CA ALA A 607 -9.77 -12.53 -37.70
C ALA A 607 -10.18 -11.75 -36.43
N GLY A 608 -9.45 -10.69 -36.11
CA GLY A 608 -9.75 -9.80 -34.98
C GLY A 608 -9.68 -8.34 -35.37
N LEU A 609 -10.58 -7.50 -34.84
CA LEU A 609 -10.53 -6.05 -35.07
C LEU A 609 -9.36 -5.42 -34.30
N GLY A 610 -8.45 -4.72 -34.98
CA GLY A 610 -7.27 -4.16 -34.31
C GLY A 610 -6.52 -3.09 -35.11
N LEU A 611 -5.34 -2.75 -34.59
CA LEU A 611 -4.43 -1.73 -35.12
C LEU A 611 -3.22 -2.40 -35.78
N ARG A 612 -2.61 -1.73 -36.77
CA ARG A 612 -1.40 -2.24 -37.45
C ARG A 612 -0.26 -2.50 -36.45
N GLU A 613 0.01 -1.55 -35.58
CA GLU A 613 1.02 -1.68 -34.51
C GLU A 613 0.86 -2.98 -33.71
N THR A 614 -0.38 -3.32 -33.35
CA THR A 614 -0.66 -4.46 -32.48
C THR A 614 -0.46 -5.77 -33.23
N ALA A 615 -0.83 -5.81 -34.52
CA ALA A 615 -0.58 -6.96 -35.37
C ALA A 615 0.93 -7.22 -35.51
N GLU A 616 1.71 -6.18 -35.84
CA GLU A 616 3.17 -6.30 -36.02
C GLU A 616 3.87 -6.71 -34.71
N ARG A 617 3.49 -6.11 -33.58
CA ARG A 617 4.07 -6.43 -32.27
C ARG A 617 3.81 -7.88 -31.85
N LEU A 618 2.66 -8.45 -32.24
CA LEU A 618 2.31 -9.84 -31.95
C LEU A 618 2.74 -10.83 -33.06
N GLY A 619 3.40 -10.35 -34.11
CA GLY A 619 3.82 -11.19 -35.24
C GLY A 619 2.65 -11.74 -36.06
N CYS A 620 1.53 -11.02 -36.10
CA CYS A 620 0.37 -11.35 -36.92
C CYS A 620 0.41 -10.60 -38.27
N ALA A 621 -0.28 -11.15 -39.28
CA ALA A 621 -0.53 -10.40 -40.51
C ALA A 621 -1.68 -9.38 -40.30
N PHE A 622 -1.70 -8.34 -41.14
CA PHE A 622 -2.65 -7.24 -41.01
C PHE A 622 -3.29 -6.89 -42.35
N VAL A 623 -4.63 -6.85 -42.37
CA VAL A 623 -5.44 -6.45 -43.52
C VAL A 623 -5.97 -5.04 -43.26
N PRO A 624 -5.44 -4.01 -43.95
CA PRO A 624 -5.81 -2.63 -43.71
C PRO A 624 -7.23 -2.34 -44.22
N LEU A 625 -8.04 -1.68 -43.37
CA LEU A 625 -9.40 -1.26 -43.73
C LEU A 625 -9.53 0.26 -43.82
N GLY A 626 -8.67 1.01 -43.13
CA GLY A 626 -8.60 2.45 -43.28
C GLY A 626 -7.79 3.12 -42.19
N GLU A 627 -7.94 4.44 -42.14
CA GLU A 627 -7.31 5.29 -41.13
C GLU A 627 -8.37 5.85 -40.17
N GLN A 628 -7.97 6.08 -38.92
CA GLN A 628 -8.82 6.62 -37.87
C GLN A 628 -8.09 7.80 -37.21
N SER A 629 -8.76 8.96 -37.14
CA SER A 629 -8.28 10.09 -36.34
C SER A 629 -8.51 9.81 -34.85
N VAL A 630 -7.50 10.14 -34.04
CA VAL A 630 -7.54 10.17 -32.58
C VAL A 630 -7.26 11.60 -32.15
N VAL A 631 -8.15 12.18 -31.35
CA VAL A 631 -8.07 13.57 -30.90
C VAL A 631 -8.17 13.64 -29.39
N VAL A 632 -7.26 14.41 -28.79
CA VAL A 632 -7.27 14.76 -27.37
C VAL A 632 -8.02 16.08 -27.21
N ARG A 633 -9.02 16.10 -26.32
CA ARG A 633 -9.88 17.26 -26.08
C ARG A 633 -9.84 17.68 -24.63
N ALA A 634 -9.70 18.95 -24.36
CA ALA A 634 -9.77 19.52 -23.02
C ALA A 634 -11.18 20.04 -22.69
N ALA A 635 -11.51 20.00 -21.41
CA ALA A 635 -12.65 20.75 -20.88
C ALA A 635 -12.37 22.26 -21.07
N PRO A 636 -13.30 23.05 -21.64
CA PRO A 636 -13.04 24.45 -21.98
C PRO A 636 -12.61 25.33 -20.80
N ASP A 637 -13.14 25.04 -19.62
CA ASP A 637 -12.84 25.72 -18.35
C ASP A 637 -11.49 25.29 -17.75
N ARG A 638 -10.84 24.25 -18.29
CA ARG A 638 -9.60 23.66 -17.76
C ARG A 638 -8.42 23.68 -18.74
N ALA A 639 -8.62 24.13 -19.98
CA ALA A 639 -7.56 24.20 -20.99
C ALA A 639 -6.33 25.01 -20.52
N GLY A 640 -6.54 26.00 -19.65
CA GLY A 640 -5.47 26.81 -19.06
C GLY A 640 -4.74 26.21 -17.86
N ARG A 641 -5.14 25.03 -17.36
CA ARG A 641 -4.43 24.37 -16.25
C ARG A 641 -3.04 23.94 -16.69
N GLU A 642 -2.04 24.12 -15.82
CA GLU A 642 -0.65 23.71 -16.07
C GLU A 642 -0.50 22.26 -16.56
N PRO A 643 -1.12 21.23 -15.93
CA PRO A 643 -1.05 19.86 -16.43
C PRO A 643 -1.64 19.66 -17.84
N VAL A 644 -2.70 20.41 -18.19
CA VAL A 644 -3.32 20.35 -19.53
C VAL A 644 -2.44 21.03 -20.57
N ALA A 645 -1.84 22.17 -20.22
CA ALA A 645 -0.88 22.86 -21.07
C ALA A 645 0.40 22.02 -21.30
N ALA A 646 0.87 21.29 -20.29
CA ALA A 646 1.98 20.36 -20.42
C ALA A 646 1.67 19.21 -21.40
N LEU A 647 0.45 18.67 -21.34
CA LEU A 647 -0.02 17.69 -22.32
C LEU A 647 -0.12 18.29 -23.74
N ALA A 648 -0.67 19.50 -23.89
CA ALA A 648 -0.74 20.19 -25.17
C ALA A 648 0.66 20.41 -25.78
N ALA A 649 1.63 20.86 -24.97
CA ALA A 649 3.02 21.02 -25.42
C ALA A 649 3.65 19.68 -25.85
N ALA A 650 3.32 18.57 -25.17
CA ALA A 650 3.78 17.24 -25.56
C ALA A 650 3.14 16.78 -26.88
N LEU A 651 1.89 17.21 -27.15
CA LEU A 651 1.15 16.98 -28.39
C LEU A 651 1.61 17.88 -29.55
N ASP A 652 2.19 19.07 -29.30
CA ASP A 652 2.62 20.02 -30.35
C ASP A 652 3.92 19.62 -31.08
N GLY A 653 4.69 18.68 -30.52
CA GLY A 653 5.74 17.95 -31.24
C GLY A 653 7.12 18.62 -31.26
N ASP A 654 7.28 19.79 -30.65
CA ASP A 654 8.56 20.53 -30.52
C ASP A 654 9.45 20.06 -29.34
N GLY A 655 9.02 19.06 -28.57
CA GLY A 655 9.74 18.50 -27.42
C GLY A 655 10.98 17.64 -27.73
N GLY A 656 11.57 17.75 -28.93
CA GLY A 656 12.72 16.95 -29.36
C GLY A 656 12.43 15.44 -29.38
N ARG A 657 13.35 14.60 -28.86
CA ARG A 657 13.16 13.12 -28.75
C ARG A 657 11.96 12.71 -27.88
N GLY A 658 11.34 13.65 -27.16
CA GLY A 658 10.22 13.44 -26.24
C GLY A 658 8.87 13.99 -26.71
N GLY A 659 8.74 14.47 -27.95
CA GLY A 659 7.44 14.91 -28.51
C GLY A 659 6.60 13.77 -29.08
N ILE A 660 5.31 14.03 -29.37
CA ILE A 660 4.42 13.07 -30.03
C ILE A 660 4.99 12.54 -31.35
N ASN A 661 5.68 13.38 -32.13
CA ASN A 661 6.26 12.99 -33.42
C ASN A 661 7.26 11.84 -33.30
N ALA A 662 8.07 11.84 -32.23
CA ALA A 662 9.00 10.74 -31.96
C ALA A 662 8.26 9.45 -31.56
N ILE A 663 7.18 9.57 -30.78
CA ILE A 663 6.34 8.41 -30.41
C ILE A 663 5.72 7.78 -31.65
N LEU A 664 5.11 8.59 -32.52
CA LEU A 664 4.40 8.09 -33.70
C LEU A 664 5.36 7.44 -34.70
N ALA A 665 6.59 7.95 -34.82
CA ALA A 665 7.61 7.35 -35.70
C ALA A 665 7.99 5.92 -35.28
N ASP A 666 7.86 5.59 -33.99
CA ASP A 666 8.13 4.26 -33.42
C ASP A 666 6.88 3.35 -33.38
N LEU A 667 5.77 3.77 -34.00
CA LEU A 667 4.50 3.03 -34.01
C LEU A 667 4.02 2.78 -35.45
N PRO A 668 4.03 1.51 -35.91
CA PRO A 668 3.56 1.17 -37.25
C PRO A 668 2.10 1.58 -37.49
N GLY A 669 1.86 2.25 -38.62
CA GLY A 669 0.53 2.74 -39.00
C GLY A 669 0.08 4.01 -38.28
N TYR A 670 0.96 4.70 -37.54
CA TYR A 670 0.66 5.98 -36.90
C TYR A 670 1.26 7.16 -37.68
N SER A 671 0.54 8.26 -37.76
CA SER A 671 0.98 9.46 -38.47
C SER A 671 0.35 10.74 -37.91
N ARG A 672 0.94 11.89 -38.21
CA ARG A 672 0.29 13.19 -37.98
C ARG A 672 -0.54 13.59 -39.20
N ASN A 673 -1.68 14.23 -38.94
CA ASN A 673 -2.54 14.78 -39.98
C ASN A 673 -3.02 16.18 -39.59
N SER A 674 -2.98 17.12 -40.54
CA SER A 674 -3.51 18.49 -40.43
C SER A 674 -4.96 18.60 -39.96
N ARG A 675 -5.77 17.53 -40.09
CA ARG A 675 -7.14 17.48 -39.55
C ARG A 675 -7.21 17.41 -38.02
N ASN A 676 -6.07 17.17 -37.39
CA ASN A 676 -5.93 17.01 -35.94
C ASN A 676 -5.09 18.12 -35.32
N ASP A 677 -4.69 19.13 -36.09
CA ASP A 677 -4.08 20.34 -35.56
C ASP A 677 -5.20 21.23 -34.95
N PRO A 678 -4.94 21.89 -33.81
CA PRO A 678 -5.94 22.66 -33.06
C PRO A 678 -6.61 23.80 -33.82
#